data_AF-G9N6W6-F1
#
_entry.id   AF-G9N6W6-F1
#
_cell.length_a   1.000
_cell.length_b   1.000
_cell.length_c   1.000
_cell.angle_alpha   90.00
_cell.angle_beta   90.00
_cell.angle_gamma   90.00
#
_symmetry.space_group_name_H-M   'P 1'
#
loop_
_entity.id
_entity.type
_entity.pdbx_description
1 polymer ?
#
loop_
_entity_poly.entity_id
_entity_poly.type
_entity_poly.pdbx_seq_one_letter_code
_entity_poly.pdbx_strand_id
1 'polypeptide(L)'
;MYGPATRNGNSYQYESSFVHAGGPSHPHSSKSALFCVTISGMLKMFWSQNNNRMEETTMELESVNSLDELVTHAALASDKRYLLVAVATSSKQLRLLKIEIQWGGPGSQPDKNPLPQNARLSPSLVEKHLAATTWLQTGSGDANNDASMAELSHLHVLPSIIDNTGKSTVSPMIVAIRTRTPTAGSYQTAQTIIDRWEAISEQRHNLHPAFEQLGNRRNSEVPEQTAHTRLRKLEPITINKVLINFQPTQFGKVLVLTMSDGSVEYRDRFTFEEIYTAEDTNKVMNLRQVGWTFSDDGPCQQVAFSPTHCSMVQMSDEGKIQWCKLQYPLGDIGNSLQEVRYGATVAGLTVAAASALWHQSNYDDLLAIVAPYTSKRRFIHDWVSEIIKVLKIQVDYSEELHHDLLMRNTPLQSCLSFMNSLGFKGENHPRTFQGKFAMIDLNVRNVVVLTTLALNTPVTVREKMSPMDEHEVVEALVGCAKWSLDLLSWLTDSLFSLMNDSEFIARLEPKRFGELTPFLQKRNDVSLHLLLSSSSRSFLICVCRRIAHLESLSERAIEFYRGQSANTEQTGVPKASNPKLQQAYQKMQHITTSSLVKVADFEKLLNVLGADVRQAYQAFLPNMIKNQSQNMAPQGKQIDMAVKAAQVQVELSMLLAAGPPGPFLPVIKKFFNKDLPAFRSICDPSKLFFANYDLLGVQEDDSSLGRNGSRFTYVDLFKRVEMKLGAQQWRRCTRCTSVMEDVFGTRPGFIFVLGQQRRCACGGLWALLPKGKLIL
;
A
#
# COMPACT_ATOMS: atom_id res chain seq x y z
N MET A 1 3.68 14.26 2.66
CA MET A 1 4.19 13.39 1.58
C MET A 1 5.67 13.24 1.71
N TYR A 2 6.18 12.06 1.36
CA TYR A 2 7.57 11.71 1.56
C TYR A 2 8.40 12.15 0.36
N GLY A 3 9.51 12.84 0.61
CA GLY A 3 10.42 13.36 -0.40
C GLY A 3 10.35 14.89 -0.54
N PRO A 4 11.41 15.51 -1.10
CA PRO A 4 12.63 14.90 -1.65
C PRO A 4 13.54 14.24 -0.62
N ALA A 5 14.27 13.21 -1.07
CA ALA A 5 15.40 12.68 -0.35
C ALA A 5 16.63 13.54 -0.64
N THR A 6 17.09 14.29 0.36
CA THR A 6 18.28 15.14 0.28
C THR A 6 19.47 14.44 0.89
N ARG A 7 20.59 14.43 0.15
CA ARG A 7 21.82 13.78 0.59
C ARG A 7 22.47 14.60 1.72
N ASN A 8 22.74 13.93 2.83
CA ASN A 8 23.51 14.47 3.95
C ASN A 8 24.66 13.50 4.28
N GLY A 9 25.85 13.81 3.78
CA GLY A 9 27.02 12.94 3.82
C GLY A 9 26.78 11.63 3.05
N ASN A 10 26.83 10.50 3.76
CA ASN A 10 26.58 9.15 3.25
C ASN A 10 25.15 8.64 3.52
N SER A 11 24.23 9.54 3.90
CA SER A 11 22.85 9.18 4.22
C SER A 11 21.88 10.11 3.51
N TYR A 12 20.63 9.67 3.37
CA TYR A 12 19.54 10.51 2.87
C TYR A 12 18.63 10.94 4.03
N GLN A 13 18.25 12.21 4.01
CA GLN A 13 17.18 12.78 4.81
C GLN A 13 15.95 12.96 3.93
N TYR A 14 14.78 12.60 4.45
CA TYR A 14 13.54 12.69 3.69
C TYR A 14 12.74 13.89 4.15
N GLU A 15 12.58 14.86 3.26
CA GLU A 15 11.73 16.01 3.51
C GLU A 15 10.25 15.60 3.49
N SER A 16 9.44 16.34 4.23
CA SER A 16 7.99 16.21 4.17
C SER A 16 7.43 17.27 3.24
N SER A 17 7.03 16.86 2.04
CA SER A 17 6.24 17.70 1.15
C SER A 17 4.82 17.84 1.71
N PHE A 18 4.40 19.05 2.06
CA PHE A 18 3.00 19.34 2.36
C PHE A 18 2.20 19.33 1.06
N VAL A 19 1.10 18.58 1.02
CA VAL A 19 0.09 18.81 -0.02
C VAL A 19 -1.25 19.03 0.64
N HIS A 20 -1.90 20.11 0.24
CA HIS A 20 -3.30 20.31 0.57
C HIS A 20 -4.09 19.29 -0.26
N ALA A 21 -4.64 18.29 0.41
CA ALA A 21 -5.74 17.51 -0.15
C ALA A 21 -6.98 18.43 -0.16
N GLY A 22 -7.03 19.34 -1.14
CA GLY A 22 -8.14 20.25 -1.36
C GLY A 22 -8.86 19.84 -2.63
N GLY A 23 -9.98 19.13 -2.48
CA GLY A 23 -10.92 18.89 -3.56
C GLY A 23 -12.32 18.65 -2.99
N PRO A 24 -13.37 18.81 -3.81
CA PRO A 24 -14.69 18.33 -3.42
C PRO A 24 -14.60 16.84 -3.11
N SER A 25 -15.10 16.43 -1.94
CA SER A 25 -15.07 15.04 -1.48
C SER A 25 -16.47 14.58 -1.14
N HIS A 26 -16.69 13.27 -1.25
CA HIS A 26 -17.92 12.65 -0.79
C HIS A 26 -17.99 12.75 0.75
N PRO A 27 -19.14 13.12 1.37
CA PRO A 27 -19.25 13.30 2.82
C PRO A 27 -18.92 12.03 3.61
N HIS A 28 -19.19 10.87 2.99
CA HIS A 28 -18.75 9.57 3.48
C HIS A 28 -17.37 9.21 2.89
N SER A 29 -16.35 9.11 3.74
CA SER A 29 -14.93 8.92 3.34
C SER A 29 -14.63 7.63 2.57
N SER A 30 -15.47 6.60 2.70
CA SER A 30 -15.32 5.32 1.99
C SER A 30 -16.04 5.26 0.63
N LYS A 31 -16.59 6.38 0.14
CA LYS A 31 -17.41 6.46 -1.07
C LYS A 31 -16.82 7.49 -2.03
N SER A 32 -17.09 7.29 -3.31
CA SER A 32 -16.64 8.16 -4.39
C SER A 32 -17.81 8.53 -5.31
N ALA A 33 -17.65 9.61 -6.07
CA ALA A 33 -18.55 9.97 -7.15
C ALA A 33 -17.79 9.96 -8.48
N LEU A 34 -18.48 9.57 -9.55
CA LEU A 34 -17.98 9.58 -10.92
C LEU A 34 -18.65 10.72 -11.67
N PHE A 35 -17.85 11.54 -12.34
CA PHE A 35 -18.34 12.61 -13.22
C PHE A 35 -18.08 12.26 -14.68
N CYS A 36 -19.03 12.56 -15.56
CA CYS A 36 -18.81 12.55 -17.00
C CYS A 36 -19.49 13.75 -17.67
N VAL A 37 -18.88 14.22 -18.76
CA VAL A 37 -19.45 15.25 -19.64
C VAL A 37 -19.84 14.57 -20.94
N THR A 38 -21.05 14.86 -21.40
CA THR A 38 -21.59 14.29 -22.65
C THR A 38 -21.36 15.24 -23.83
N ILE A 39 -21.45 14.70 -25.05
CA ILE A 39 -21.34 15.48 -26.30
C ILE A 39 -22.38 16.62 -26.39
N SER A 40 -23.53 16.47 -25.73
CA SER A 40 -24.59 17.47 -25.69
C SER A 40 -24.43 18.50 -24.56
N GLY A 41 -23.26 18.59 -23.93
CA GLY A 41 -23.02 19.57 -22.86
C GLY A 41 -23.60 19.22 -21.48
N MET A 42 -24.10 17.99 -21.26
CA MET A 42 -24.57 17.58 -19.93
C MET A 42 -23.44 17.06 -19.05
N LEU A 43 -23.33 17.58 -17.81
CA LEU A 43 -22.55 17.00 -16.73
C LEU A 43 -23.42 16.01 -15.94
N LYS A 44 -22.95 14.77 -15.82
CA LYS A 44 -23.59 13.74 -15.00
C LYS A 44 -22.67 13.36 -13.84
N MET A 45 -23.26 13.21 -12.66
CA MET A 45 -22.62 12.71 -11.45
C MET A 45 -23.31 11.42 -11.00
N PHE A 46 -22.57 10.32 -11.01
CA PHE A 46 -23.00 9.04 -10.44
C PHE A 46 -22.39 8.87 -9.06
N TRP A 47 -23.21 8.58 -8.05
CA TRP A 47 -22.77 8.52 -6.66
C TRP A 47 -23.61 7.51 -5.87
N SER A 48 -23.12 7.08 -4.70
CA SER A 48 -23.81 6.09 -3.88
C SER A 48 -24.41 6.71 -2.62
N GLN A 49 -25.70 6.49 -2.38
CA GLN A 49 -26.37 6.83 -1.13
C GLN A 49 -25.81 6.00 0.03
N ASN A 50 -26.06 6.40 1.29
CA ASN A 50 -25.59 5.68 2.48
C ASN A 50 -25.99 4.19 2.53
N ASN A 51 -27.10 3.82 1.90
CA ASN A 51 -27.55 2.43 1.73
C ASN A 51 -26.90 1.67 0.54
N ASN A 52 -25.87 2.23 -0.08
CA ASN A 52 -25.15 1.71 -1.26
C ASN A 52 -25.98 1.64 -2.55
N ARG A 53 -27.15 2.28 -2.60
CA ARG A 53 -27.88 2.49 -3.86
C ARG A 53 -27.13 3.52 -4.70
N MET A 54 -26.91 3.22 -5.98
CA MET A 54 -26.40 4.19 -6.94
C MET A 54 -27.50 5.16 -7.35
N GLU A 55 -27.19 6.45 -7.36
CA GLU A 55 -28.05 7.55 -7.76
C GLU A 55 -27.31 8.43 -8.79
N GLU A 56 -28.07 9.20 -9.56
CA GLU A 56 -27.57 10.09 -10.62
C GLU A 56 -28.06 11.52 -10.36
N THR A 57 -27.17 12.49 -10.54
CA THR A 57 -27.47 13.92 -10.53
C THR A 57 -26.92 14.54 -11.80
N THR A 58 -27.74 15.30 -12.53
CA THR A 58 -27.37 15.88 -13.83
C THR A 58 -27.50 17.40 -13.82
N MET A 59 -26.66 18.07 -14.59
CA MET A 59 -26.69 19.51 -14.83
C MET A 59 -26.28 19.80 -16.26
N GLU A 60 -26.94 20.74 -16.92
CA GLU A 60 -26.57 21.23 -18.24
C GLU A 60 -25.45 22.26 -18.08
N LEU A 61 -24.28 22.02 -18.68
CA LEU A 61 -23.15 22.98 -18.70
C LEU A 61 -23.28 23.97 -19.85
N GLU A 62 -23.83 23.50 -20.97
CA GLU A 62 -23.93 24.24 -22.20
C GLU A 62 -25.19 23.79 -22.94
N SER A 63 -26.03 24.75 -23.32
CA SER A 63 -27.20 24.49 -24.15
C SER A 63 -26.75 24.38 -25.59
N VAL A 64 -26.55 23.14 -26.05
CA VAL A 64 -26.16 22.84 -27.43
C VAL A 64 -27.38 23.02 -28.32
N ASN A 65 -27.49 24.19 -28.94
CA ASN A 65 -28.62 24.53 -29.81
C ASN A 65 -28.33 24.26 -31.29
N SER A 66 -27.08 23.91 -31.62
CA SER A 66 -26.62 23.62 -32.98
C SER A 66 -25.57 22.51 -33.02
N LEU A 67 -25.41 21.84 -34.17
CA LEU A 67 -24.36 20.83 -34.37
C LEU A 67 -22.95 21.43 -34.24
N ASP A 68 -22.79 22.74 -34.45
CA ASP A 68 -21.50 23.43 -34.33
C ASP A 68 -21.11 23.72 -32.87
N GLU A 69 -22.02 23.51 -31.91
CA GLU A 69 -21.77 23.69 -30.47
C GLU A 69 -21.53 22.37 -29.70
N LEU A 70 -21.40 21.25 -30.41
CA LEU A 70 -21.16 19.96 -29.77
C LEU A 70 -19.83 19.95 -28.99
N VAL A 71 -19.87 19.38 -27.79
CA VAL A 71 -18.70 19.18 -26.95
C VAL A 71 -17.85 18.07 -27.53
N THR A 72 -16.64 18.40 -28.00
CA THR A 72 -15.70 17.42 -28.55
C THR A 72 -14.77 16.87 -27.47
N HIS A 73 -14.33 17.73 -26.55
CA HIS A 73 -13.41 17.37 -25.47
C HIS A 73 -13.85 18.05 -24.17
N ALA A 74 -13.67 17.36 -23.06
CA ALA A 74 -13.88 17.91 -21.73
C ALA A 74 -12.79 17.42 -20.77
N ALA A 75 -12.43 18.27 -19.83
CA ALA A 75 -11.44 17.96 -18.81
C ALA A 75 -11.90 18.46 -17.45
N LEU A 76 -11.68 17.65 -16.41
CA LEU A 76 -12.11 17.98 -15.05
C LEU A 76 -10.90 17.94 -14.10
N ALA A 77 -10.84 18.89 -13.17
CA ALA A 77 -9.83 18.89 -12.11
C ALA A 77 -10.40 19.43 -10.80
N SER A 78 -10.01 18.83 -9.69
CA SER A 78 -10.33 19.35 -8.36
C SER A 78 -9.45 20.54 -8.02
N ASP A 79 -10.06 21.68 -7.71
CA ASP A 79 -9.38 22.91 -7.30
C ASP A 79 -9.99 23.44 -6.00
N LYS A 80 -9.22 23.35 -4.91
CA LYS A 80 -9.64 23.77 -3.56
C LYS A 80 -10.92 23.05 -3.12
N ARG A 81 -12.09 23.69 -3.13
CA ARG A 81 -13.38 23.08 -2.76
C ARG A 81 -14.31 22.85 -3.95
N TYR A 82 -13.81 23.09 -5.17
CA TYR A 82 -14.61 23.11 -6.38
C TYR A 82 -14.06 22.15 -7.42
N LEU A 83 -14.89 21.83 -8.40
CA LEU A 83 -14.49 21.14 -9.62
C LEU A 83 -14.35 22.17 -10.74
N LEU A 84 -13.19 22.25 -11.37
CA LEU A 84 -13.02 22.99 -12.61
C LEU A 84 -13.34 22.07 -13.78
N VAL A 85 -14.10 22.59 -14.74
CA VAL A 85 -14.47 21.88 -15.96
C VAL A 85 -14.06 22.73 -17.14
N ALA A 86 -13.18 22.22 -18.00
CA ALA A 86 -12.88 22.83 -19.29
C ALA A 86 -13.62 22.06 -20.39
N VAL A 87 -14.23 22.80 -21.32
CA VAL A 87 -15.02 22.24 -22.43
C VAL A 87 -14.52 22.85 -23.73
N ALA A 88 -14.26 22.01 -24.73
CA ALA A 88 -13.94 22.43 -26.09
C ALA A 88 -15.02 21.97 -27.08
N THR A 89 -15.49 22.88 -27.92
CA THR A 89 -16.58 22.64 -28.88
C THR A 89 -16.06 22.46 -30.31
N SER A 90 -16.90 21.91 -31.19
CA SER A 90 -16.65 21.83 -32.65
C SER A 90 -16.46 23.21 -33.31
N SER A 91 -17.10 24.25 -32.80
CA SER A 91 -16.91 25.66 -33.19
C SER A 91 -15.63 26.31 -32.65
N LYS A 92 -14.69 25.50 -32.20
CA LYS A 92 -13.37 25.89 -31.68
C LYS A 92 -13.40 26.71 -30.40
N GLN A 93 -14.54 26.77 -29.70
CA GLN A 93 -14.65 27.47 -28.43
C GLN A 93 -14.01 26.64 -27.31
N LEU A 94 -13.40 27.33 -26.36
CA LEU A 94 -12.82 26.78 -25.14
C LEU A 94 -13.39 27.53 -23.96
N ARG A 95 -14.04 26.82 -23.04
CA ARG A 95 -14.72 27.40 -21.87
C ARG A 95 -14.20 26.80 -20.59
N LEU A 96 -14.15 27.62 -19.54
CA LEU A 96 -13.80 27.20 -18.19
C LEU A 96 -14.97 27.48 -17.25
N LEU A 97 -15.43 26.43 -16.59
CA LEU A 97 -16.51 26.45 -15.64
C LEU A 97 -16.03 25.98 -14.27
N LYS A 98 -16.71 26.44 -13.23
CA LYS A 98 -16.47 26.08 -11.84
C LYS A 98 -17.75 25.50 -11.25
N ILE A 99 -17.68 24.29 -10.73
CA ILE A 99 -18.81 23.57 -10.16
C ILE A 99 -18.62 23.41 -8.65
N GLU A 100 -19.64 23.77 -7.88
CA GLU A 100 -19.79 23.49 -6.46
C GLU A 100 -20.74 22.31 -6.25
N ILE A 101 -20.36 21.36 -5.39
CA ILE A 101 -21.20 20.21 -5.03
C ILE A 101 -21.83 20.49 -3.67
N GLN A 102 -23.16 20.54 -3.65
CA GLN A 102 -23.95 20.80 -2.45
C GLN A 102 -24.64 19.50 -2.01
N TRP A 103 -23.94 18.67 -1.23
CA TRP A 103 -24.38 17.31 -0.87
C TRP A 103 -25.70 17.23 -0.07
N GLY A 104 -26.03 18.29 0.69
CA GLY A 104 -27.26 18.37 1.48
C GLY A 104 -28.46 18.92 0.72
N GLY A 105 -28.31 19.22 -0.58
CA GLY A 105 -29.32 19.85 -1.41
C GLY A 105 -29.08 21.32 -1.69
N PRO A 106 -29.95 21.94 -2.49
CA PRO A 106 -29.80 23.32 -2.94
C PRO A 106 -29.65 24.30 -1.78
N GLY A 107 -28.58 25.11 -1.81
CA GLY A 107 -28.26 26.10 -0.77
C GLY A 107 -27.51 25.53 0.44
N SER A 108 -27.20 24.22 0.48
CA SER A 108 -26.41 23.65 1.58
C SER A 108 -24.98 24.19 1.58
N GLN A 109 -24.50 24.62 2.76
CA GLN A 109 -23.15 25.16 2.96
C GLN A 109 -22.39 24.26 3.96
N PRO A 110 -21.37 23.51 3.51
CA PRO A 110 -20.68 22.53 4.34
C PRO A 110 -19.91 23.16 5.52
N ASP A 111 -19.44 24.40 5.38
CA ASP A 111 -18.65 25.10 6.42
C ASP A 111 -19.50 25.59 7.60
N LYS A 112 -20.80 25.82 7.39
CA LYS A 112 -21.71 26.34 8.43
C LYS A 112 -22.48 25.22 9.13
N ASN A 113 -22.83 24.15 8.40
CA ASN A 113 -23.59 23.01 8.92
C ASN A 113 -23.04 21.70 8.33
N PRO A 114 -22.09 21.03 9.02
CA PRO A 114 -21.59 19.73 8.57
C PRO A 114 -22.72 18.69 8.62
N LEU A 115 -22.91 17.96 7.52
CA LEU A 115 -23.90 16.88 7.44
C LEU A 115 -23.52 15.74 8.40
N PRO A 116 -24.46 15.23 9.21
CA PRO A 116 -24.24 14.00 9.97
C PRO A 116 -23.83 12.85 9.05
N GLN A 117 -22.95 11.96 9.51
CA GLN A 117 -22.38 10.88 8.68
C GLN A 117 -23.44 9.94 8.08
N ASN A 118 -24.60 9.82 8.73
CA ASN A 118 -25.72 8.97 8.30
C ASN A 118 -26.84 9.76 7.58
N ALA A 119 -26.69 11.06 7.33
CA ALA A 119 -27.70 11.86 6.67
C ALA A 119 -27.96 11.36 5.24
N ARG A 120 -29.23 11.39 4.81
CA ARG A 120 -29.58 11.10 3.42
C ARG A 120 -29.03 12.21 2.53
N LEU A 121 -28.21 11.84 1.56
CA LEU A 121 -27.64 12.80 0.61
C LEU A 121 -28.67 13.13 -0.48
N SER A 122 -28.67 14.38 -0.94
CA SER A 122 -29.48 14.87 -2.07
C SER A 122 -28.68 15.93 -2.82
N PRO A 123 -27.58 15.56 -3.48
CA PRO A 123 -26.64 16.52 -4.02
C PRO A 123 -27.25 17.39 -5.12
N SER A 124 -26.95 18.69 -5.09
CA SER A 124 -27.16 19.63 -6.20
C SER A 124 -25.83 20.16 -6.72
N LEU A 125 -25.76 20.39 -8.03
CA LEU A 125 -24.59 20.95 -8.70
C LEU A 125 -24.88 22.42 -9.00
N VAL A 126 -23.93 23.30 -8.64
CA VAL A 126 -24.05 24.74 -8.89
C VAL A 126 -22.89 25.19 -9.77
N GLU A 127 -23.23 25.72 -10.93
CA GLU A 127 -22.27 26.19 -11.93
C GLU A 127 -21.96 27.69 -11.77
N LYS A 128 -20.70 28.04 -11.99
CA LYS A 128 -20.25 29.39 -12.28
C LYS A 128 -19.33 29.39 -13.49
N HIS A 129 -19.75 30.05 -14.58
CA HIS A 129 -18.89 30.29 -15.73
C HIS A 129 -17.73 31.23 -15.33
N LEU A 130 -16.49 30.83 -15.63
CA LEU A 130 -15.31 31.61 -15.29
C LEU A 130 -14.79 32.42 -16.48
N ALA A 131 -14.61 31.79 -17.64
CA ALA A 131 -14.06 32.44 -18.82
C ALA A 131 -14.29 31.60 -20.08
N ALA A 132 -14.30 32.26 -21.24
CA ALA A 132 -14.37 31.62 -22.55
C ALA A 132 -13.33 32.23 -23.50
N THR A 133 -12.84 31.44 -24.45
CA THR A 133 -11.91 31.84 -25.50
C THR A 133 -12.00 30.88 -26.69
N THR A 134 -11.12 31.02 -27.67
CA THR A 134 -10.99 30.07 -28.79
C THR A 134 -9.70 29.29 -28.61
N TRP A 135 -9.73 27.96 -28.77
CA TRP A 135 -8.50 27.16 -28.65
C TRP A 135 -7.57 27.28 -29.86
N LEU A 136 -8.07 27.86 -30.97
CA LEU A 136 -7.31 28.23 -32.16
C LEU A 136 -7.21 29.76 -32.30
N GLN A 137 -6.36 30.40 -31.51
CA GLN A 137 -6.01 31.82 -31.67
C GLN A 137 -4.81 31.95 -32.63
N THR A 138 -5.05 32.38 -33.87
CA THR A 138 -4.01 32.78 -34.83
C THR A 138 -3.50 34.18 -34.47
N GLY A 139 -2.20 34.35 -34.24
CA GLY A 139 -1.60 35.65 -33.98
C GLY A 139 -1.59 36.54 -35.24
N SER A 140 -1.48 37.86 -35.05
CA SER A 140 -1.24 38.83 -36.12
C SER A 140 0.20 38.65 -36.65
N GLY A 141 0.40 37.63 -37.49
CA GLY A 141 1.71 37.23 -38.02
C GLY A 141 1.77 35.77 -38.53
N ASP A 142 0.80 34.93 -38.17
CA ASP A 142 0.79 33.47 -38.45
C ASP A 142 0.26 33.10 -39.85
N ALA A 143 0.45 33.94 -40.86
CA ALA A 143 -0.02 33.64 -42.23
C ALA A 143 0.75 32.48 -42.90
N ASN A 144 1.83 31.97 -42.29
CA ASN A 144 2.75 31.00 -42.92
C ASN A 144 2.98 29.69 -42.14
N ASN A 145 2.23 29.39 -41.08
CA ASN A 145 2.36 28.09 -40.40
C ASN A 145 1.10 27.24 -40.58
N ASP A 146 1.31 26.04 -41.11
CA ASP A 146 0.39 24.91 -41.31
C ASP A 146 -0.18 24.34 -39.98
N ALA A 147 -0.24 25.17 -38.93
CA ALA A 147 -0.72 24.84 -37.59
C ALA A 147 -2.24 24.60 -37.55
N SER A 148 -2.97 25.00 -38.59
CA SER A 148 -4.39 24.67 -38.80
C SER A 148 -4.63 23.19 -39.09
N MET A 149 -3.61 22.45 -39.55
CA MET A 149 -3.71 21.01 -39.84
C MET A 149 -3.65 20.12 -38.59
N ALA A 150 -3.21 20.66 -37.45
CA ALA A 150 -3.16 19.90 -36.20
C ALA A 150 -4.49 19.96 -35.45
N GLU A 151 -5.09 18.80 -35.19
CA GLU A 151 -6.39 18.65 -34.53
C GLU A 151 -6.24 18.52 -33.01
N LEU A 152 -7.24 18.99 -32.26
CA LEU A 152 -7.28 18.81 -30.81
C LEU A 152 -7.36 17.32 -30.48
N SER A 153 -6.33 16.82 -29.79
CA SER A 153 -6.18 15.40 -29.41
C SER A 153 -6.42 15.18 -27.92
N HIS A 154 -6.00 16.14 -27.07
CA HIS A 154 -6.23 16.07 -25.63
C HIS A 154 -6.59 17.44 -25.06
N LEU A 155 -7.38 17.42 -23.99
CA LEU A 155 -7.69 18.59 -23.18
C LEU A 155 -7.45 18.23 -21.71
N HIS A 156 -6.76 19.10 -20.97
CA HIS A 156 -6.49 18.91 -19.55
C HIS A 156 -6.70 20.21 -18.76
N VAL A 157 -7.08 20.06 -17.49
CA VAL A 157 -7.07 21.14 -16.51
C VAL A 157 -6.05 20.80 -15.43
N LEU A 158 -5.09 21.70 -15.26
CA LEU A 158 -4.07 21.67 -14.24
C LEU A 158 -4.57 22.55 -13.07
N PRO A 159 -4.94 22.01 -11.89
CA PRO A 159 -5.57 22.77 -10.79
C PRO A 159 -4.59 23.71 -10.06
N SER A 160 -5.06 24.63 -9.22
CA SER A 160 -4.13 25.46 -8.44
C SER A 160 -3.25 24.59 -7.55
N ILE A 161 -1.95 24.83 -7.54
CA ILE A 161 -1.01 24.16 -6.61
C ILE A 161 -0.12 25.19 -5.92
N ILE A 162 0.39 24.82 -4.75
CA ILE A 162 1.41 25.62 -4.06
C ILE A 162 2.73 25.49 -4.83
N ASP A 163 3.37 26.62 -5.07
CA ASP A 163 4.66 26.68 -5.73
C ASP A 163 5.78 25.96 -4.93
N ASN A 164 6.96 25.85 -5.53
CA ASN A 164 8.09 25.18 -4.86
C ASN A 164 8.62 25.95 -3.64
N THR A 165 8.25 27.23 -3.47
CA THR A 165 8.63 28.03 -2.30
C THR A 165 7.70 27.83 -1.12
N GLY A 166 6.52 27.25 -1.33
CA GLY A 166 5.50 27.09 -0.30
C GLY A 166 4.71 28.35 0.00
N LYS A 167 4.99 29.47 -0.68
CA LYS A 167 4.48 30.80 -0.33
C LYS A 167 3.38 31.30 -1.25
N SER A 168 3.33 30.81 -2.49
CA SER A 168 2.40 31.28 -3.51
C SER A 168 1.57 30.13 -4.07
N THR A 169 0.31 30.42 -4.40
CA THR A 169 -0.54 29.49 -5.15
C THR A 169 -0.50 29.86 -6.62
N VAL A 170 -0.11 28.92 -7.47
CA VAL A 170 -0.16 29.07 -8.92
C VAL A 170 -1.61 28.90 -9.38
N SER A 171 -2.01 29.75 -10.34
CA SER A 171 -3.34 29.72 -10.94
C SER A 171 -3.62 28.38 -11.65
N PRO A 172 -4.90 27.97 -11.76
CA PRO A 172 -5.28 26.87 -12.63
C PRO A 172 -4.91 27.17 -14.08
N MET A 173 -4.63 26.13 -14.85
CA MET A 173 -4.24 26.23 -16.26
C MET A 173 -5.01 25.23 -17.11
N ILE A 174 -5.49 25.65 -18.27
CA ILE A 174 -5.99 24.76 -19.31
C ILE A 174 -4.83 24.43 -20.25
N VAL A 175 -4.68 23.15 -20.57
CA VAL A 175 -3.72 22.64 -21.55
C VAL A 175 -4.49 21.97 -22.68
N ALA A 176 -4.42 22.54 -23.88
CA ALA A 176 -4.99 21.96 -25.09
C ALA A 176 -3.86 21.43 -25.96
N ILE A 177 -3.90 20.14 -26.29
CA ILE A 177 -2.84 19.47 -27.05
C ILE A 177 -3.37 19.16 -28.44
N ARG A 178 -2.77 19.79 -29.45
CA ARG A 178 -3.07 19.56 -30.85
C ARG A 178 -2.00 18.69 -31.46
N THR A 179 -2.40 17.67 -32.19
CA THR A 179 -1.45 16.69 -32.74
C THR A 179 -1.72 16.50 -34.22
N ARG A 180 -0.63 16.31 -34.97
CA ARG A 180 -0.62 16.00 -36.38
C ARG A 180 0.25 14.78 -36.60
N THR A 181 -0.36 13.75 -37.18
CA THR A 181 0.35 12.55 -37.62
C THR A 181 0.93 12.77 -39.03
N PRO A 182 2.07 12.16 -39.35
CA PRO A 182 2.62 12.21 -40.69
C PRO A 182 1.69 11.46 -41.65
N THR A 183 1.27 12.10 -42.74
CA THR A 183 0.41 11.49 -43.75
C THR A 183 1.25 10.66 -44.73
N ALA A 184 0.78 9.46 -45.11
CA ALA A 184 1.49 8.62 -46.08
C ALA A 184 1.73 9.38 -47.41
N GLY A 185 2.99 9.58 -47.78
CA GLY A 185 3.38 10.30 -49.00
C GLY A 185 3.54 11.82 -48.86
N SER A 186 3.40 12.41 -47.66
CA SER A 186 3.70 13.83 -47.42
C SER A 186 5.11 14.01 -46.84
N TYR A 187 5.75 15.15 -47.14
CA TYR A 187 7.03 15.56 -46.54
C TYR A 187 6.85 16.16 -45.12
N GLN A 188 5.64 16.13 -44.57
CA GLN A 188 5.33 16.77 -43.30
C GLN A 188 5.70 15.86 -42.13
N THR A 189 6.42 16.40 -41.16
CA THR A 189 6.84 15.67 -39.96
C THR A 189 5.73 15.59 -38.93
N ALA A 190 5.73 14.50 -38.14
CA ALA A 190 4.94 14.39 -36.93
C ALA A 190 5.11 15.62 -36.03
N GLN A 191 4.02 16.16 -35.49
CA GLN A 191 4.10 17.34 -34.64
C GLN A 191 2.97 17.36 -33.60
N THR A 192 3.32 17.71 -32.36
CA THR A 192 2.40 18.07 -31.30
C THR A 192 2.62 19.53 -30.90
N ILE A 193 1.54 20.29 -30.74
CA ILE A 193 1.51 21.67 -30.25
C ILE A 193 0.71 21.71 -28.94
N ILE A 194 1.34 22.20 -27.87
CA ILE A 194 0.74 22.34 -26.55
C ILE A 194 0.41 23.82 -26.32
N ASP A 195 -0.87 24.17 -26.43
CA ASP A 195 -1.38 25.50 -26.11
C ASP A 195 -1.80 25.55 -24.62
N ARG A 196 -1.46 26.65 -23.93
CA ARG A 196 -1.65 26.80 -22.48
C ARG A 196 -2.37 28.10 -22.16
N TRP A 197 -3.38 28.05 -21.28
CA TRP A 197 -4.10 29.23 -20.79
C TRP A 197 -4.17 29.25 -19.27
N GLU A 198 -3.65 30.30 -18.65
CA GLU A 198 -3.75 30.50 -17.20
C GLU A 198 -5.03 31.23 -16.82
N ALA A 199 -5.75 30.72 -15.83
CA ALA A 199 -6.93 31.34 -15.26
C ALA A 199 -6.52 32.37 -14.19
N ILE A 200 -6.49 33.64 -14.58
CA ILE A 200 -6.04 34.74 -13.72
C ILE A 200 -7.25 35.50 -13.22
N SER A 201 -7.36 35.64 -11.90
CA SER A 201 -8.31 36.53 -11.26
C SER A 201 -7.71 37.93 -11.20
N GLU A 202 -8.30 38.89 -11.89
CA GLU A 202 -7.86 40.28 -11.79
C GLU A 202 -8.47 40.94 -10.55
N GLN A 203 -7.62 41.51 -9.70
CA GLN A 203 -8.07 42.53 -8.76
C GLN A 203 -8.39 43.80 -9.56
N ARG A 204 -9.58 44.37 -9.36
CA ARG A 204 -9.96 45.60 -10.07
C ARG A 204 -8.91 46.69 -9.84
N HIS A 205 -8.48 47.34 -10.92
CA HIS A 205 -8.00 48.71 -10.80
C HIS A 205 -9.19 49.58 -10.40
N ASN A 206 -9.00 50.47 -9.42
CA ASN A 206 -10.01 51.46 -9.08
C ASN A 206 -10.40 52.20 -10.36
N LEU A 207 -11.72 52.37 -10.59
CA LEU A 207 -12.21 53.18 -11.70
C LEU A 207 -11.52 54.55 -11.65
N HIS A 208 -11.18 55.11 -12.81
CA HIS A 208 -10.58 56.44 -12.87
C HIS A 208 -11.51 57.43 -12.13
N PRO A 209 -11.01 58.31 -11.24
CA PRO A 209 -11.85 59.16 -10.37
C PRO A 209 -12.89 60.01 -11.12
N ALA A 210 -12.64 60.31 -12.40
CA ALA A 210 -13.58 60.99 -13.28
C ALA A 210 -14.94 60.24 -13.45
N PHE A 211 -14.95 58.90 -13.34
CA PHE A 211 -16.18 58.10 -13.42
C PHE A 211 -16.94 58.04 -12.09
N GLU A 212 -16.30 58.29 -10.95
CA GLU A 212 -16.99 58.45 -9.66
C GLU A 212 -17.84 59.74 -9.65
N GLN A 213 -17.39 60.79 -10.35
CA GLN A 213 -18.09 62.09 -10.40
C GLN A 213 -19.38 62.07 -11.24
N LEU A 214 -19.58 61.05 -12.09
CA LEU A 214 -20.78 60.90 -12.92
C LEU A 214 -21.92 60.17 -12.20
N GLY A 215 -21.67 59.55 -11.04
CA GLY A 215 -22.60 58.67 -10.33
C GLY A 215 -23.33 59.30 -9.16
N ASN A 216 -23.93 60.49 -9.30
CA ASN A 216 -24.60 61.19 -8.18
C ASN A 216 -26.15 61.11 -8.19
N ARG A 217 -26.74 60.03 -8.70
CA ARG A 217 -28.20 59.80 -8.56
C ARG A 217 -28.57 58.36 -8.19
N ARG A 218 -29.07 58.25 -6.95
CA ARG A 218 -29.99 57.26 -6.34
C ARG A 218 -29.46 55.86 -5.96
N ASN A 219 -29.52 55.61 -4.65
CA ASN A 219 -29.78 54.35 -3.94
C ASN A 219 -29.97 53.12 -4.85
N SER A 220 -28.87 52.53 -5.26
CA SER A 220 -28.82 51.12 -5.62
C SER A 220 -27.78 50.51 -4.70
N GLU A 221 -28.16 49.52 -3.90
CA GLU A 221 -27.18 48.63 -3.27
C GLU A 221 -26.24 48.18 -4.37
N VAL A 222 -24.96 48.57 -4.30
CA VAL A 222 -23.95 48.09 -5.24
C VAL A 222 -23.84 46.59 -4.95
N PRO A 223 -24.28 45.69 -5.85
CA PRO A 223 -24.07 44.28 -5.60
C PRO A 223 -22.56 44.05 -5.52
N GLU A 224 -22.09 43.29 -4.53
CA GLU A 224 -20.68 42.90 -4.43
C GLU A 224 -20.24 42.28 -5.77
N GLN A 225 -19.58 43.07 -6.61
CA GLN A 225 -19.15 42.63 -7.94
C GLN A 225 -17.93 41.74 -7.79
N THR A 226 -18.13 40.43 -7.94
CA THR A 226 -17.08 39.41 -7.79
C THR A 226 -15.96 39.60 -8.82
N ALA A 227 -14.69 39.41 -8.42
CA ALA A 227 -13.52 39.45 -9.29
C ALA A 227 -13.71 38.60 -10.57
N HIS A 228 -13.35 39.17 -11.72
CA HIS A 228 -13.48 38.52 -13.03
C HIS A 228 -12.26 37.63 -13.30
N THR A 229 -12.50 36.39 -13.76
CA THR A 229 -11.43 35.48 -14.20
C THR A 229 -11.22 35.65 -15.70
N ARG A 230 -9.97 35.75 -16.17
CA ARG A 230 -9.65 35.71 -17.60
C ARG A 230 -8.66 34.61 -17.93
N LEU A 231 -8.69 34.12 -19.17
CA LEU A 231 -7.73 33.16 -19.70
C LEU A 231 -6.59 33.89 -20.40
N ARG A 232 -5.38 33.86 -19.81
CA ARG A 232 -4.17 34.38 -20.43
C ARG A 232 -3.47 33.26 -21.21
N LYS A 233 -3.44 33.36 -22.54
CA LYS A 233 -2.69 32.43 -23.40
C LYS A 233 -1.19 32.62 -23.17
N LEU A 234 -0.46 31.53 -22.99
CA LEU A 234 1.01 31.49 -22.96
C LEU A 234 1.55 31.05 -24.33
N GLU A 235 2.85 31.21 -24.53
CA GLU A 235 3.51 30.74 -25.75
C GLU A 235 3.30 29.23 -25.95
N PRO A 236 2.93 28.81 -27.17
CA PRO A 236 2.72 27.40 -27.49
C PRO A 236 4.06 26.66 -27.53
N ILE A 237 4.05 25.40 -27.09
CA ILE A 237 5.22 24.52 -27.14
C ILE A 237 5.04 23.54 -28.28
N THR A 238 6.07 23.39 -29.12
CA THR A 238 6.06 22.47 -30.26
C THR A 238 7.02 21.31 -30.01
N ILE A 239 6.54 20.09 -30.21
CA ILE A 239 7.30 18.85 -30.08
C ILE A 239 7.21 18.11 -31.42
N ASN A 240 8.35 17.65 -31.96
CA ASN A 240 8.41 16.95 -33.25
C ASN A 240 8.11 15.44 -33.11
N LYS A 241 7.08 15.11 -32.33
CA LYS A 241 6.58 13.76 -32.07
C LYS A 241 5.06 13.83 -31.87
N VAL A 242 4.37 12.70 -32.03
CA VAL A 242 2.94 12.57 -31.72
C VAL A 242 2.81 12.22 -30.24
N LEU A 243 2.20 13.10 -29.45
CA LEU A 243 1.84 12.79 -28.07
C LEU A 243 0.60 11.89 -28.03
N ILE A 244 0.67 10.82 -27.23
CA ILE A 244 -0.44 9.87 -27.03
C ILE A 244 -0.97 9.89 -25.59
N ASN A 245 -0.20 10.40 -24.64
CA ASN A 245 -0.61 10.49 -23.24
C ASN A 245 0.01 11.71 -22.56
N PHE A 246 -0.79 12.37 -21.73
CA PHE A 246 -0.40 13.50 -20.89
C PHE A 246 -1.01 13.32 -19.50
N GLN A 247 -0.18 13.23 -18.47
CA GLN A 247 -0.68 13.10 -17.10
C GLN A 247 0.20 13.83 -16.07
N PRO A 248 -0.40 14.52 -15.09
CA PRO A 248 0.34 15.07 -13.97
C PRO A 248 0.74 13.97 -12.97
N THR A 249 1.95 14.08 -12.40
CA THR A 249 2.46 13.25 -11.30
C THR A 249 3.10 14.14 -10.23
N GLN A 250 3.58 13.53 -9.13
CA GLN A 250 4.21 14.25 -8.01
C GLN A 250 3.35 15.45 -7.53
N PHE A 251 2.07 15.19 -7.26
CA PHE A 251 1.08 16.21 -6.82
C PHE A 251 0.88 17.33 -7.82
N GLY A 252 1.03 16.97 -9.10
CA GLY A 252 0.90 17.87 -10.23
C GLY A 252 2.12 18.75 -10.46
N LYS A 253 3.24 18.58 -9.74
CA LYS A 253 4.45 19.37 -9.99
C LYS A 253 5.22 18.93 -11.22
N VAL A 254 5.00 17.69 -11.67
CA VAL A 254 5.66 17.10 -12.83
C VAL A 254 4.61 16.65 -13.83
N LEU A 255 4.86 16.86 -15.11
CA LEU A 255 4.05 16.39 -16.23
C LEU A 255 4.76 15.21 -16.88
N VAL A 256 4.02 14.13 -17.15
CA VAL A 256 4.52 12.96 -17.87
C VAL A 256 3.88 12.97 -19.25
N LEU A 257 4.71 13.03 -20.29
CA LEU A 257 4.31 12.98 -21.69
C LEU A 257 4.81 11.66 -22.26
N THR A 258 3.93 10.93 -22.95
CA THR A 258 4.31 9.73 -23.69
C THR A 258 4.02 9.94 -25.16
N MET A 259 4.97 9.53 -25.99
CA MET A 259 4.96 9.76 -27.42
C MET A 259 4.66 8.46 -28.17
N SER A 260 4.29 8.58 -29.44
CA SER A 260 3.94 7.45 -30.30
C SER A 260 5.10 6.52 -30.64
N ASP A 261 6.34 6.94 -30.37
CA ASP A 261 7.55 6.14 -30.52
C ASP A 261 7.94 5.39 -29.22
N GLY A 262 7.07 5.42 -28.21
CA GLY A 262 7.29 4.79 -26.90
C GLY A 262 8.11 5.64 -25.92
N SER A 263 8.70 6.76 -26.37
CA SER A 263 9.49 7.62 -25.49
C SER A 263 8.63 8.33 -24.45
N VAL A 264 9.21 8.52 -23.25
CA VAL A 264 8.56 9.16 -22.10
C VAL A 264 9.40 10.35 -21.65
N GLU A 265 8.81 11.54 -21.77
CA GLU A 265 9.39 12.79 -21.27
C GLU A 265 8.74 13.18 -19.95
N TYR A 266 9.55 13.66 -19.01
CA TYR A 266 9.08 14.29 -17.80
C TYR A 266 9.34 15.78 -17.93
N ARG A 267 8.36 16.63 -17.64
CA ARG A 267 8.49 18.08 -17.74
C ARG A 267 8.10 18.77 -16.45
N ASP A 268 8.78 19.86 -16.10
CA ASP A 268 8.37 20.70 -14.98
C ASP A 268 7.02 21.33 -15.30
N ARG A 269 6.08 21.31 -14.36
CA ARG A 269 4.71 21.80 -14.61
C ARG A 269 4.64 23.32 -14.79
N PHE A 270 5.64 24.07 -14.31
CA PHE A 270 5.66 25.54 -14.40
C PHE A 270 6.33 26.00 -15.69
N THR A 271 7.51 25.45 -16.01
CA THR A 271 8.26 25.86 -17.21
C THR A 271 7.89 25.04 -18.45
N PHE A 272 7.40 23.81 -18.27
CA PHE A 272 7.26 22.78 -19.32
C PHE A 272 8.58 22.35 -19.97
N GLU A 273 9.71 22.69 -19.36
CA GLU A 273 11.02 22.18 -19.75
C GLU A 273 11.20 20.74 -19.30
N GLU A 274 11.95 19.96 -20.08
CA GLU A 274 12.25 18.57 -19.74
C GLU A 274 13.08 18.49 -18.46
N ILE A 275 12.64 17.64 -17.54
CA ILE A 275 13.31 17.36 -16.27
C ILE A 275 13.87 15.93 -16.32
N TYR A 276 15.03 15.76 -15.67
CA TYR A 276 15.82 14.51 -15.66
C TYR A 276 16.68 14.28 -16.90
N THR A 277 17.11 15.36 -17.55
CA THR A 277 18.13 15.34 -18.62
C THR A 277 19.54 15.03 -18.10
N ALA A 278 19.76 15.18 -16.79
CA ALA A 278 21.02 14.86 -16.11
C ALA A 278 20.77 14.12 -14.78
N GLU A 279 21.75 13.32 -14.35
CA GLU A 279 21.71 12.66 -13.05
C GLU A 279 21.89 13.66 -11.89
N ASP A 280 21.03 13.57 -10.88
CA ASP A 280 21.15 14.28 -9.62
C ASP A 280 20.98 13.30 -8.45
N THR A 281 22.09 13.05 -7.76
CA THR A 281 22.14 12.18 -6.58
C THR A 281 22.05 12.96 -5.27
N ASN A 282 22.04 14.30 -5.30
CA ASN A 282 21.93 15.14 -4.11
C ASN A 282 20.48 15.35 -3.67
N LYS A 283 19.53 15.41 -4.62
CA LYS A 283 18.10 15.61 -4.34
C LYS A 283 17.21 14.67 -5.17
N VAL A 284 16.83 13.56 -4.56
CA VAL A 284 16.11 12.45 -5.23
C VAL A 284 14.62 12.46 -4.86
N MET A 285 13.78 12.75 -5.83
CA MET A 285 12.31 12.56 -5.84
C MET A 285 11.87 11.34 -6.65
N ASN A 286 12.65 10.96 -7.66
CA ASN A 286 12.29 9.94 -8.63
C ASN A 286 13.51 9.14 -9.09
N LEU A 287 13.33 7.84 -9.39
CA LEU A 287 14.39 6.96 -9.88
C LEU A 287 15.04 7.44 -11.20
N ARG A 288 14.29 8.16 -12.04
CA ARG A 288 14.81 8.76 -13.27
C ARG A 288 15.95 9.76 -13.01
N GLN A 289 15.94 10.47 -11.88
CA GLN A 289 17.03 11.39 -11.50
C GLN A 289 18.34 10.67 -11.20
N VAL A 290 18.28 9.38 -10.90
CA VAL A 290 19.45 8.59 -10.52
C VAL A 290 19.76 7.54 -11.58
N GLY A 291 19.40 7.82 -12.84
CA GLY A 291 19.82 7.07 -14.02
C GLY A 291 18.94 5.88 -14.40
N TRP A 292 17.78 5.67 -13.76
CA TRP A 292 16.84 4.64 -14.22
C TRP A 292 16.05 5.12 -15.42
N THR A 293 15.81 4.25 -16.40
CA THR A 293 15.06 4.60 -17.61
C THR A 293 14.11 3.48 -18.05
N PHE A 294 13.14 3.81 -18.89
CA PHE A 294 12.41 2.82 -19.68
C PHE A 294 13.25 2.46 -20.90
N SER A 295 13.11 1.25 -21.40
CA SER A 295 13.57 0.86 -22.73
C SER A 295 12.75 1.57 -23.80
N ASP A 296 13.39 1.92 -24.91
CA ASP A 296 12.70 2.43 -26.11
C ASP A 296 12.12 1.22 -26.86
N ASP A 297 10.90 0.83 -26.47
CA ASP A 297 10.27 -0.42 -26.91
C ASP A 297 9.46 -0.30 -28.23
N GLY A 298 9.74 0.74 -29.03
CA GLY A 298 9.16 0.94 -30.36
C GLY A 298 7.79 1.63 -30.36
N PRO A 299 7.03 1.53 -31.46
CA PRO A 299 5.80 2.30 -31.63
C PRO A 299 4.74 1.96 -30.57
N CYS A 300 4.06 2.99 -30.10
CA CYS A 300 3.09 2.93 -29.01
C CYS A 300 1.81 3.69 -29.38
N GLN A 301 0.67 2.99 -29.35
CA GLN A 301 -0.66 3.59 -29.58
C GLN A 301 -1.32 4.05 -28.29
N GLN A 302 -1.10 3.30 -27.21
CA GLN A 302 -1.70 3.60 -25.91
C GLN A 302 -0.77 3.12 -24.79
N VAL A 303 -0.74 3.86 -23.70
CA VAL A 303 0.07 3.55 -22.52
C VAL A 303 -0.77 3.67 -21.24
N ALA A 304 -0.45 2.85 -20.24
CA ALA A 304 -0.95 2.99 -18.88
C ALA A 304 0.20 2.79 -17.89
N PHE A 305 0.48 3.79 -17.06
CA PHE A 305 1.50 3.71 -16.02
C PHE A 305 0.98 3.00 -14.78
N SER A 306 1.87 2.26 -14.11
CA SER A 306 1.60 1.77 -12.78
C SER A 306 1.58 2.92 -11.75
N PRO A 307 0.92 2.76 -10.58
CA PRO A 307 0.83 3.84 -9.59
C PRO A 307 2.18 4.39 -9.13
N THR A 308 3.22 3.55 -9.08
CA THR A 308 4.57 3.97 -8.66
C THR A 308 5.38 4.59 -9.79
N HIS A 309 4.87 4.58 -11.02
CA HIS A 309 5.54 5.00 -12.25
C HIS A 309 6.85 4.25 -12.53
N CYS A 310 7.05 3.08 -11.90
CA CYS A 310 8.21 2.21 -12.13
C CYS A 310 7.98 1.20 -13.26
N SER A 311 6.75 1.13 -13.77
CA SER A 311 6.42 0.35 -14.96
C SER A 311 5.28 1.00 -15.73
N MET A 312 5.11 0.58 -16.97
CA MET A 312 3.99 0.92 -17.82
C MET A 312 3.60 -0.28 -18.68
N VAL A 313 2.35 -0.31 -19.12
CA VAL A 313 1.88 -1.24 -20.14
C VAL A 313 1.62 -0.42 -21.40
N GLN A 314 2.17 -0.85 -22.53
CA GLN A 314 2.01 -0.21 -23.82
C GLN A 314 1.33 -1.14 -24.82
N MET A 315 0.57 -0.56 -25.74
CA MET A 315 -0.03 -1.26 -26.88
C MET A 315 0.72 -0.87 -28.15
N SER A 316 1.34 -1.85 -28.81
CA SER A 316 2.05 -1.67 -30.08
C SER A 316 1.08 -1.47 -31.25
N ASP A 317 1.63 -1.12 -32.43
CA ASP A 317 0.83 -0.93 -33.64
C ASP A 317 0.06 -2.18 -34.11
N GLU A 318 0.55 -3.37 -33.74
CA GLU A 318 -0.12 -4.65 -34.02
C GLU A 318 -1.23 -4.99 -33.02
N GLY A 319 -1.51 -4.09 -32.06
CA GLY A 319 -2.46 -4.34 -30.95
C GLY A 319 -1.90 -5.27 -29.85
N LYS A 320 -0.62 -5.68 -29.93
CA LYS A 320 0.01 -6.47 -28.87
C LYS A 320 0.31 -5.61 -27.66
N ILE A 321 -0.02 -6.14 -26.48
CA ILE A 321 0.24 -5.52 -25.19
C ILE A 321 1.62 -5.94 -24.69
N GLN A 322 2.44 -4.97 -24.30
CA GLN A 322 3.79 -5.17 -23.76
C GLN A 322 3.92 -4.48 -22.40
N TRP A 323 4.60 -5.14 -21.46
CA TRP A 323 4.92 -4.56 -20.17
C TRP A 323 6.36 -4.06 -20.16
N CYS A 324 6.53 -2.76 -19.89
CA CYS A 324 7.81 -2.07 -19.88
C CYS A 324 8.09 -1.64 -18.44
N LYS A 325 9.30 -1.90 -17.93
CA LYS A 325 9.67 -1.58 -16.56
C LYS A 325 10.93 -0.73 -16.53
N LEU A 326 11.09 0.06 -15.47
CA LEU A 326 12.34 0.80 -15.28
C LEU A 326 13.51 -0.18 -15.14
N GLN A 327 14.59 0.16 -15.82
CA GLN A 327 15.87 -0.52 -15.77
C GLN A 327 16.98 0.48 -15.48
N TYR A 328 18.10 -0.02 -14.98
CA TYR A 328 19.30 0.78 -14.79
C TYR A 328 20.31 0.44 -15.89
N PRO A 329 20.35 1.19 -17.01
CA PRO A 329 21.16 0.83 -18.18
C PRO A 329 22.67 0.94 -17.94
N LEU A 330 23.10 1.68 -16.91
CA LEU A 330 24.52 1.92 -16.60
C LEU A 330 25.22 0.75 -15.88
N GLY A 331 24.58 -0.42 -15.79
CA GLY A 331 25.18 -1.64 -15.22
C GLY A 331 24.82 -1.86 -13.75
N ASP A 332 25.82 -2.01 -12.87
CA ASP A 332 25.59 -2.24 -11.46
C ASP A 332 25.32 -0.94 -10.68
N ILE A 333 24.35 -0.97 -9.76
CA ILE A 333 24.00 0.15 -8.87
C ILE A 333 24.96 0.32 -7.69
N GLY A 334 25.85 -0.65 -7.44
CA GLY A 334 26.78 -0.68 -6.30
C GLY A 334 26.36 -1.66 -5.19
N ASN A 335 27.07 -1.70 -4.06
CA ASN A 335 26.86 -2.72 -3.01
C ASN A 335 26.66 -2.17 -1.59
N SER A 336 26.79 -0.86 -1.39
CA SER A 336 26.71 -0.25 -0.05
C SER A 336 26.17 1.18 -0.08
N LEU A 337 25.54 1.61 1.02
CA LEU A 337 25.05 2.99 1.20
C LEU A 337 26.17 4.05 1.14
N GLN A 338 27.44 3.65 1.22
CA GLN A 338 28.58 4.56 1.05
C GLN A 338 28.80 4.94 -0.42
N GLU A 339 28.39 4.08 -1.34
CA GLU A 339 28.47 4.35 -2.77
C GLU A 339 27.31 5.25 -3.19
N VAL A 340 27.64 6.37 -3.84
CA VAL A 340 26.69 7.43 -4.19
C VAL A 340 25.48 6.89 -4.96
N ARG A 341 25.72 6.08 -5.99
CA ARG A 341 24.67 5.53 -6.87
C ARG A 341 23.76 4.54 -6.14
N TYR A 342 24.33 3.68 -5.31
CA TYR A 342 23.56 2.73 -4.51
C TYR A 342 22.68 3.46 -3.51
N GLY A 343 23.24 4.40 -2.75
CA GLY A 343 22.50 5.22 -1.80
C GLY A 343 21.36 5.99 -2.47
N ALA A 344 21.64 6.63 -3.62
CA ALA A 344 20.66 7.39 -4.37
C ALA A 344 19.52 6.51 -4.93
N THR A 345 19.86 5.30 -5.42
CA THR A 345 18.89 4.30 -5.88
C THR A 345 18.00 3.83 -4.74
N VAL A 346 18.58 3.46 -3.59
CA VAL A 346 17.82 3.05 -2.40
C VAL A 346 16.90 4.18 -1.94
N ALA A 347 17.36 5.44 -1.95
CA ALA A 347 16.55 6.59 -1.60
C ALA A 347 15.38 6.79 -2.59
N GLY A 348 15.61 6.69 -3.90
CA GLY A 348 14.57 6.79 -4.92
C GLY A 348 13.51 5.69 -4.80
N LEU A 349 13.94 4.44 -4.60
CA LEU A 349 13.05 3.30 -4.34
C LEU A 349 12.24 3.51 -3.05
N THR A 350 12.86 4.10 -2.02
CA THR A 350 12.21 4.40 -0.75
C THR A 350 11.13 5.46 -0.89
N VAL A 351 11.38 6.53 -1.65
CA VAL A 351 10.37 7.57 -1.94
C VAL A 351 9.18 6.98 -2.70
N ALA A 352 9.44 6.16 -3.73
CA ALA A 352 8.39 5.48 -4.49
C ALA A 352 7.56 4.52 -3.61
N ALA A 353 8.23 3.68 -2.81
CA ALA A 353 7.56 2.74 -1.90
C ALA A 353 6.75 3.48 -0.82
N ALA A 354 7.29 4.52 -0.21
CA ALA A 354 6.61 5.30 0.82
C ALA A 354 5.32 5.94 0.30
N SER A 355 5.34 6.48 -0.93
CA SER A 355 4.14 7.01 -1.58
C SER A 355 3.10 5.91 -1.84
N ALA A 356 3.52 4.75 -2.37
CA ALA A 356 2.61 3.63 -2.64
C ALA A 356 1.96 3.10 -1.36
N LEU A 357 2.73 2.97 -0.28
CA LEU A 357 2.26 2.51 1.03
C LEU A 357 1.26 3.48 1.66
N TRP A 358 1.51 4.77 1.55
CA TRP A 358 0.61 5.81 2.04
C TRP A 358 -0.75 5.77 1.34
N HIS A 359 -0.76 5.62 0.02
CA HIS A 359 -1.99 5.55 -0.78
C HIS A 359 -2.62 4.14 -0.81
N GLN A 360 -2.01 3.15 -0.13
CA GLN A 360 -2.42 1.73 -0.15
C GLN A 360 -2.49 1.13 -1.57
N SER A 361 -1.70 1.70 -2.48
CA SER A 361 -1.58 1.30 -3.88
C SER A 361 -0.79 0.01 -4.03
N ASN A 362 -0.93 -0.65 -5.19
CA ASN A 362 -0.08 -1.77 -5.55
C ASN A 362 1.37 -1.27 -5.79
N TYR A 363 2.36 -2.08 -5.39
CA TYR A 363 3.80 -1.83 -5.54
C TYR A 363 4.57 -3.06 -6.06
N ASP A 364 3.88 -3.98 -6.74
CA ASP A 364 4.49 -5.20 -7.30
C ASP A 364 5.47 -4.88 -8.44
N ASP A 365 5.26 -3.76 -9.13
CA ASP A 365 6.18 -3.20 -10.11
C ASP A 365 7.54 -2.82 -9.50
N LEU A 366 7.55 -2.21 -8.31
CA LEU A 366 8.78 -1.96 -7.55
C LEU A 366 9.53 -3.25 -7.24
N LEU A 367 8.81 -4.28 -6.78
CA LEU A 367 9.39 -5.60 -6.52
C LEU A 367 10.00 -6.21 -7.79
N ALA A 368 9.35 -6.05 -8.94
CA ALA A 368 9.81 -6.58 -10.21
C ALA A 368 11.06 -5.89 -10.75
N ILE A 369 11.22 -4.57 -10.55
CA ILE A 369 12.43 -3.85 -10.97
C ILE A 369 13.61 -4.12 -10.04
N VAL A 370 13.35 -4.42 -8.76
CA VAL A 370 14.43 -4.70 -7.79
C VAL A 370 14.84 -6.17 -7.69
N ALA A 371 14.03 -7.09 -8.24
CA ALA A 371 14.30 -8.53 -8.19
C ALA A 371 15.74 -8.93 -8.61
N PRO A 372 16.35 -8.32 -9.65
CA PRO A 372 17.74 -8.62 -10.04
C PRO A 372 18.79 -8.31 -8.94
N TYR A 373 18.50 -7.41 -8.01
CA TYR A 373 19.42 -6.98 -6.96
C TYR A 373 19.28 -7.77 -5.66
N THR A 374 18.38 -8.77 -5.60
CA THR A 374 18.17 -9.63 -4.42
C THR A 374 19.37 -10.52 -4.09
N SER A 375 20.29 -10.71 -5.03
CA SER A 375 21.58 -11.38 -4.81
C SER A 375 22.56 -10.54 -3.97
N LYS A 376 22.36 -9.22 -3.87
CA LYS A 376 23.20 -8.33 -3.07
C LYS A 376 22.90 -8.50 -1.58
N ARG A 377 23.93 -8.86 -0.81
CA ARG A 377 23.83 -9.26 0.61
C ARG A 377 23.05 -8.27 1.49
N ARG A 378 23.17 -6.96 1.25
CA ARG A 378 22.59 -5.92 2.11
C ARG A 378 21.39 -5.19 1.50
N PHE A 379 21.05 -5.45 0.24
CA PHE A 379 20.08 -4.63 -0.48
C PHE A 379 18.69 -4.60 0.19
N ILE A 380 18.14 -5.77 0.50
CA ILE A 380 16.83 -5.88 1.17
C ILE A 380 16.89 -5.20 2.55
N HIS A 381 17.96 -5.44 3.31
CA HIS A 381 18.16 -4.84 4.62
C HIS A 381 18.20 -3.31 4.54
N ASP A 382 19.04 -2.74 3.69
CA ASP A 382 19.24 -1.29 3.56
C ASP A 382 17.97 -0.60 3.04
N TRP A 383 17.28 -1.20 2.06
CA TRP A 383 16.05 -0.63 1.52
C TRP A 383 14.89 -0.65 2.52
N VAL A 384 14.64 -1.79 3.18
CA VAL A 384 13.56 -1.88 4.18
C VAL A 384 13.86 -0.99 5.39
N SER A 385 15.14 -0.83 5.78
CA SER A 385 15.56 0.12 6.82
C SER A 385 15.17 1.56 6.47
N GLU A 386 15.43 2.00 5.24
CA GLU A 386 15.09 3.35 4.79
C GLU A 386 13.56 3.55 4.66
N ILE A 387 12.79 2.52 4.27
CA ILE A 387 11.31 2.53 4.31
C ILE A 387 10.80 2.74 5.74
N ILE A 388 11.34 2.01 6.71
CA ILE A 388 10.95 2.12 8.13
C ILE A 388 11.27 3.51 8.67
N LYS A 389 12.43 4.07 8.29
CA LYS A 389 12.87 5.41 8.66
C LYS A 389 11.98 6.51 8.09
N VAL A 390 11.68 6.49 6.78
CA VAL A 390 10.88 7.54 6.13
C VAL A 390 9.43 7.53 6.61
N LEU A 391 8.85 6.35 6.81
CA LEU A 391 7.47 6.18 7.27
C LEU A 391 7.33 6.21 8.81
N LYS A 392 8.44 6.27 9.55
CA LYS A 392 8.49 6.18 11.02
C LYS A 392 7.71 4.98 11.55
N ILE A 393 7.94 3.81 10.95
CA ILE A 393 7.22 2.58 11.31
C ILE A 393 7.66 2.12 12.69
N GLN A 394 6.70 1.88 13.58
CA GLN A 394 6.97 1.24 14.87
C GLN A 394 7.43 -0.20 14.63
N VAL A 395 8.63 -0.53 15.12
CA VAL A 395 9.21 -1.89 15.04
C VAL A 395 9.52 -2.48 16.41
N ASP A 396 9.58 -1.63 17.44
CA ASP A 396 9.84 -2.03 18.81
C ASP A 396 8.55 -2.36 19.55
N TYR A 397 8.42 -3.61 19.96
CA TYR A 397 7.31 -4.15 20.74
C TYR A 397 7.81 -4.84 22.01
N SER A 398 8.97 -4.45 22.53
CA SER A 398 9.56 -5.08 23.73
C SER A 398 8.65 -4.95 24.96
N GLU A 399 7.83 -3.88 24.99
CA GLU A 399 6.87 -3.55 26.04
C GLU A 399 5.48 -4.17 25.73
N GLU A 400 4.91 -4.90 26.70
CA GLU A 400 3.71 -5.76 26.53
C GLU A 400 2.42 -5.02 26.16
N LEU A 401 2.33 -3.70 26.34
CA LEU A 401 1.12 -2.91 26.15
C LEU A 401 0.73 -2.65 24.68
N HIS A 402 1.49 -3.16 23.71
CA HIS A 402 1.38 -2.75 22.29
C HIS A 402 0.75 -3.80 21.37
N HIS A 403 0.15 -4.88 21.88
CA HIS A 403 -0.36 -5.98 21.03
C HIS A 403 -1.43 -5.54 20.02
N ASP A 404 -2.41 -4.71 20.41
CA ASP A 404 -3.42 -4.22 19.46
C ASP A 404 -2.84 -3.27 18.41
N LEU A 405 -1.82 -2.48 18.79
CA LEU A 405 -1.10 -1.59 17.88
C LEU A 405 -0.26 -2.38 16.87
N LEU A 406 0.36 -3.49 17.29
CA LEU A 406 1.08 -4.40 16.40
C LEU A 406 0.16 -4.97 15.32
N MET A 407 -1.02 -5.45 15.71
CA MET A 407 -1.97 -6.02 14.76
C MET A 407 -2.43 -5.02 13.70
N ARG A 408 -2.57 -3.74 14.08
CA ARG A 408 -3.01 -2.64 13.21
C ARG A 408 -1.87 -2.01 12.40
N ASN A 409 -0.63 -2.41 12.62
CA ASN A 409 0.55 -1.87 11.93
C ASN A 409 0.66 -2.42 10.48
N THR A 410 -0.17 -1.88 9.59
CA THR A 410 -0.19 -2.21 8.16
C THR A 410 1.12 -1.83 7.43
N PRO A 411 1.82 -0.73 7.77
CA PRO A 411 3.15 -0.47 7.24
C PRO A 411 4.17 -1.57 7.55
N LEU A 412 4.18 -2.10 8.78
CA LEU A 412 5.05 -3.23 9.15
C LEU A 412 4.71 -4.50 8.36
N GLN A 413 3.42 -4.81 8.14
CA GLN A 413 3.01 -5.89 7.23
C GLN A 413 3.64 -5.73 5.84
N SER A 414 3.72 -4.50 5.34
CA SER A 414 4.33 -4.24 4.04
C SER A 414 5.84 -4.44 4.04
N CYS A 415 6.56 -4.04 5.09
CA CYS A 415 7.98 -4.34 5.27
C CYS A 415 8.25 -5.86 5.28
N LEU A 416 7.46 -6.61 6.04
CA LEU A 416 7.51 -8.08 6.03
C LEU A 416 7.20 -8.61 4.61
N SER A 417 6.29 -7.98 3.87
CA SER A 417 5.98 -8.38 2.51
C SER A 417 7.11 -8.15 1.51
N PHE A 418 7.83 -7.03 1.60
CA PHE A 418 9.05 -6.79 0.82
C PHE A 418 10.06 -7.91 1.09
N MET A 419 10.33 -8.21 2.37
CA MET A 419 11.25 -9.28 2.77
C MET A 419 10.80 -10.66 2.27
N ASN A 420 9.52 -11.00 2.42
CA ASN A 420 8.95 -12.27 1.98
C ASN A 420 9.02 -12.44 0.46
N SER A 421 8.70 -11.39 -0.30
CA SER A 421 8.70 -11.45 -1.77
C SER A 421 10.10 -11.51 -2.34
N LEU A 422 11.02 -10.68 -1.84
CA LEU A 422 12.40 -10.62 -2.34
C LEU A 422 13.24 -11.82 -1.87
N GLY A 423 12.84 -12.45 -0.77
CA GLY A 423 13.41 -13.71 -0.31
C GLY A 423 12.81 -14.96 -0.97
N PHE A 424 11.78 -14.82 -1.81
CA PHE A 424 11.14 -15.94 -2.49
C PHE A 424 11.83 -16.25 -3.81
N LYS A 425 12.34 -17.48 -3.96
CA LYS A 425 13.10 -17.94 -5.13
C LYS A 425 12.30 -18.89 -6.05
N GLY A 426 10.98 -18.81 -5.96
CA GLY A 426 10.06 -19.78 -6.57
C GLY A 426 9.73 -20.94 -5.64
N GLU A 427 8.74 -21.75 -6.03
CA GLU A 427 8.18 -22.82 -5.19
C GLU A 427 9.11 -24.02 -5.03
N ASN A 428 10.06 -24.16 -5.96
CA ASN A 428 11.01 -25.28 -6.01
C ASN A 428 12.37 -24.94 -5.40
N HIS A 429 12.50 -23.79 -4.74
CA HIS A 429 13.74 -23.35 -4.12
C HIS A 429 13.50 -22.87 -2.69
N PRO A 430 14.46 -23.08 -1.78
CA PRO A 430 14.35 -22.56 -0.42
C PRO A 430 14.29 -21.04 -0.42
N ARG A 431 13.43 -20.48 0.44
CA ARG A 431 13.40 -19.05 0.72
C ARG A 431 14.69 -18.64 1.41
N THR A 432 15.09 -17.39 1.23
CA THR A 432 16.16 -16.82 2.05
C THR A 432 15.76 -16.78 3.52
N PHE A 433 16.74 -16.75 4.42
CA PHE A 433 16.51 -16.65 5.87
C PHE A 433 15.53 -15.53 6.25
N GLN A 434 15.75 -14.33 5.71
CA GLN A 434 14.90 -13.17 5.91
C GLN A 434 13.50 -13.36 5.30
N GLY A 435 13.43 -13.99 4.12
CA GLY A 435 12.16 -14.31 3.47
C GLY A 435 11.32 -15.33 4.25
N LYS A 436 11.95 -16.36 4.81
CA LYS A 436 11.32 -17.38 5.66
C LYS A 436 10.82 -16.78 6.97
N PHE A 437 11.65 -15.98 7.65
CA PHE A 437 11.27 -15.23 8.85
C PHE A 437 10.01 -14.39 8.57
N ALA A 438 10.04 -13.59 7.51
CA ALA A 438 8.92 -12.72 7.15
C ALA A 438 7.68 -13.49 6.70
N MET A 439 7.83 -14.63 6.02
CA MET A 439 6.73 -15.51 5.65
C MET A 439 6.00 -16.01 6.89
N ILE A 440 6.72 -16.48 7.91
CA ILE A 440 6.12 -16.99 9.15
C ILE A 440 5.35 -15.86 9.84
N ASP A 441 5.98 -14.70 10.03
CA ASP A 441 5.36 -13.54 10.68
C ASP A 441 4.09 -13.07 9.98
N LEU A 442 4.08 -13.01 8.64
CA LEU A 442 2.89 -12.65 7.86
C LEU A 442 1.75 -13.64 8.08
N ASN A 443 2.07 -14.94 8.14
CA ASN A 443 1.07 -15.99 8.36
C ASN A 443 0.54 -15.98 9.80
N VAL A 444 1.41 -15.77 10.78
CA VAL A 444 1.03 -15.56 12.19
C VAL A 444 0.09 -14.37 12.30
N ARG A 445 0.47 -13.22 11.75
CA ARG A 445 -0.37 -12.02 11.75
C ARG A 445 -1.73 -12.32 11.12
N ASN A 446 -1.77 -13.02 9.98
CA ASN A 446 -3.02 -13.36 9.31
C ASN A 446 -3.96 -14.15 10.21
N VAL A 447 -3.45 -15.20 10.87
CA VAL A 447 -4.24 -16.03 11.80
C VAL A 447 -4.74 -15.20 12.97
N VAL A 448 -3.87 -14.38 13.60
CA VAL A 448 -4.28 -13.55 14.74
C VAL A 448 -5.34 -12.53 14.34
N VAL A 449 -5.22 -11.87 13.18
CA VAL A 449 -6.23 -10.93 12.67
C VAL A 449 -7.55 -11.65 12.42
N LEU A 450 -7.54 -12.78 11.70
CA LEU A 450 -8.75 -13.55 11.39
C LEU A 450 -9.49 -13.99 12.65
N THR A 451 -8.78 -14.59 13.60
CA THR A 451 -9.36 -15.02 14.87
C THR A 451 -9.87 -13.83 15.69
N THR A 452 -9.14 -12.71 15.72
CA THR A 452 -9.57 -11.52 16.46
C THR A 452 -10.85 -10.93 15.87
N LEU A 453 -10.96 -10.85 14.54
CA LEU A 453 -12.12 -10.26 13.86
C LEU A 453 -13.37 -11.14 13.98
N ALA A 454 -13.21 -12.47 13.91
CA ALA A 454 -14.33 -13.39 14.12
C ALA A 454 -14.90 -13.29 15.55
N LEU A 455 -14.04 -13.08 16.55
CA LEU A 455 -14.43 -13.03 17.96
C LEU A 455 -14.92 -11.64 18.40
N ASN A 456 -14.39 -10.57 17.82
CA ASN A 456 -14.62 -9.18 18.24
C ASN A 456 -15.38 -8.36 17.20
N THR A 457 -16.49 -8.88 16.69
CA THR A 457 -17.39 -8.15 15.79
C THR A 457 -17.85 -6.83 16.43
N PRO A 458 -17.73 -5.67 15.75
CA PRO A 458 -18.17 -4.38 16.27
C PRO A 458 -19.63 -4.41 16.73
N VAL A 459 -19.97 -3.69 17.80
CA VAL A 459 -21.33 -3.70 18.40
C VAL A 459 -22.42 -3.41 17.35
N THR A 460 -22.18 -2.45 16.46
CA THR A 460 -23.08 -2.06 15.37
C THR A 460 -23.38 -3.17 14.35
N VAL A 461 -22.49 -4.17 14.28
CA VAL A 461 -22.61 -5.35 13.42
C VAL A 461 -23.08 -6.56 14.21
N ARG A 462 -22.66 -6.67 15.48
CA ARG A 462 -22.96 -7.77 16.41
C ARG A 462 -24.46 -7.93 16.66
N GLU A 463 -25.22 -6.83 16.66
CA GLU A 463 -26.69 -6.86 16.78
C GLU A 463 -27.37 -7.55 15.59
N LYS A 464 -26.70 -7.61 14.42
CA LYS A 464 -27.25 -8.16 13.18
C LYS A 464 -26.66 -9.52 12.82
N MET A 465 -25.43 -9.82 13.26
CA MET A 465 -24.76 -11.09 13.02
C MET A 465 -23.61 -11.36 13.99
N SER A 466 -23.37 -12.64 14.28
CA SER A 466 -22.16 -13.13 14.92
C SER A 466 -21.47 -14.14 13.98
N PRO A 467 -20.23 -13.87 13.52
CA PRO A 467 -19.48 -14.83 12.70
C PRO A 467 -19.34 -16.20 13.36
N MET A 468 -19.30 -16.24 14.69
CA MET A 468 -19.16 -17.48 15.48
C MET A 468 -20.43 -18.35 15.48
N ASP A 469 -21.54 -17.86 14.92
CA ASP A 469 -22.78 -18.63 14.74
C ASP A 469 -22.79 -19.38 13.39
N GLU A 470 -21.74 -19.26 12.59
CA GLU A 470 -21.64 -19.86 11.26
C GLU A 470 -20.52 -20.92 11.23
N HIS A 471 -20.88 -22.15 10.88
CA HIS A 471 -19.95 -23.29 10.96
C HIS A 471 -18.73 -23.10 10.03
N GLU A 472 -18.89 -22.43 8.88
CA GLU A 472 -17.82 -22.17 7.93
C GLU A 472 -16.73 -21.28 8.53
N VAL A 473 -17.12 -20.32 9.39
CA VAL A 473 -16.16 -19.47 10.12
C VAL A 473 -15.44 -20.30 11.18
N VAL A 474 -16.18 -21.07 11.98
CA VAL A 474 -15.59 -21.94 13.01
C VAL A 474 -14.63 -22.94 12.37
N GLU A 475 -14.99 -23.59 11.26
CA GLU A 475 -14.12 -24.53 10.54
C GLU A 475 -12.85 -23.87 9.98
N ALA A 476 -12.92 -22.65 9.45
CA ALA A 476 -11.73 -21.90 9.05
C ALA A 476 -10.80 -21.61 10.25
N LEU A 477 -11.39 -21.29 11.40
CA LEU A 477 -10.63 -21.06 12.64
C LEU A 477 -10.04 -22.37 13.21
N VAL A 478 -10.67 -23.53 13.00
CA VAL A 478 -10.09 -24.84 13.37
C VAL A 478 -8.76 -25.06 12.65
N GLY A 479 -8.71 -24.83 11.33
CA GLY A 479 -7.45 -24.95 10.59
C GLY A 479 -6.42 -23.90 11.01
N CYS A 480 -6.85 -22.66 11.30
CA CYS A 480 -5.97 -21.64 11.87
C CYS A 480 -5.37 -22.07 13.22
N ALA A 481 -6.17 -22.68 14.10
CA ALA A 481 -5.70 -23.22 15.37
C ALA A 481 -4.71 -24.37 15.16
N LYS A 482 -5.00 -25.31 14.26
CA LYS A 482 -4.09 -26.41 13.92
C LYS A 482 -2.74 -25.90 13.39
N TRP A 483 -2.76 -24.99 12.41
CA TRP A 483 -1.55 -24.35 11.88
C TRP A 483 -0.74 -23.66 12.98
N SER A 484 -1.42 -22.98 13.91
CA SER A 484 -0.75 -22.31 15.02
C SER A 484 -0.11 -23.28 16.00
N LEU A 485 -0.78 -24.38 16.34
CA LEU A 485 -0.23 -25.43 17.21
C LEU A 485 0.95 -26.16 16.57
N ASP A 486 0.88 -26.40 15.26
CA ASP A 486 2.01 -26.94 14.49
C ASP A 486 3.20 -25.99 14.51
N LEU A 487 2.96 -24.67 14.40
CA LEU A 487 4.01 -23.67 14.47
C LEU A 487 4.71 -23.69 15.85
N LEU A 488 3.95 -23.73 16.95
CA LEU A 488 4.53 -23.80 18.30
C LEU A 488 5.33 -25.09 18.50
N SER A 489 4.84 -26.20 17.96
CA SER A 489 5.50 -27.51 18.02
C SER A 489 6.79 -27.51 17.19
N TRP A 490 6.76 -27.00 15.96
CA TRP A 490 7.93 -26.88 15.08
C TRP A 490 9.00 -25.95 15.65
N LEU A 491 8.60 -24.82 16.26
CA LEU A 491 9.52 -23.93 16.96
C LEU A 491 10.19 -24.66 18.12
N THR A 492 9.42 -25.40 18.91
CA THR A 492 9.95 -26.18 20.03
C THR A 492 10.95 -27.23 19.57
N ASP A 493 10.62 -28.00 18.53
CA ASP A 493 11.51 -29.00 17.93
C ASP A 493 12.81 -28.37 17.39
N SER A 494 12.70 -27.26 16.66
CA SER A 494 13.85 -26.51 16.13
C SER A 494 14.76 -26.00 17.24
N LEU A 495 14.19 -25.43 18.32
CA LEU A 495 14.96 -24.95 19.47
C LEU A 495 15.64 -26.10 20.22
N PHE A 496 14.98 -27.25 20.35
CA PHE A 496 15.57 -28.46 20.92
C PHE A 496 16.70 -29.02 20.06
N SER A 497 16.57 -28.93 18.73
CA SER A 497 17.65 -29.28 17.80
C SER A 497 18.86 -28.38 18.00
N LEU A 498 18.67 -27.06 18.06
CA LEU A 498 19.75 -26.10 18.36
C LEU A 498 20.40 -26.34 19.73
N MET A 499 19.59 -26.64 20.76
CA MET A 499 20.10 -26.94 22.10
C MET A 499 21.04 -28.16 22.12
N ASN A 500 20.81 -29.14 21.26
CA ASN A 500 21.63 -30.35 21.14
C ASN A 500 22.75 -30.23 20.10
N ASP A 501 22.84 -29.12 19.38
CA ASP A 501 23.85 -28.89 18.35
C ASP A 501 25.14 -28.33 18.99
N SER A 502 26.20 -29.12 19.00
CA SER A 502 27.48 -28.75 19.63
C SER A 502 28.13 -27.54 18.97
N GLU A 503 27.98 -27.37 17.66
CA GLU A 503 28.52 -26.21 16.94
C GLU A 503 27.74 -24.94 17.30
N PHE A 504 26.42 -25.03 17.45
CA PHE A 504 25.61 -23.92 17.94
C PHE A 504 26.02 -23.52 19.36
N ILE A 505 26.08 -24.47 20.29
CA ILE A 505 26.42 -24.20 21.69
C ILE A 505 27.83 -23.60 21.82
N ALA A 506 28.81 -24.09 21.06
CA ALA A 506 30.17 -23.56 21.05
C ALA A 506 30.29 -22.12 20.52
N ARG A 507 29.27 -21.60 19.82
CA ARG A 507 29.19 -20.19 19.37
C ARG A 507 28.57 -19.28 20.42
N LEU A 508 27.95 -19.83 21.47
CA LEU A 508 27.48 -19.08 22.63
C LEU A 508 28.67 -18.73 23.53
N GLU A 509 29.67 -18.04 23.00
CA GLU A 509 30.82 -17.53 23.73
C GLU A 509 31.21 -16.15 23.19
N PRO A 510 31.74 -15.24 24.02
CA PRO A 510 32.01 -13.86 23.60
C PRO A 510 32.88 -13.76 22.32
N LYS A 511 33.85 -14.67 22.17
CA LYS A 511 34.77 -14.68 21.02
C LYS A 511 34.12 -15.16 19.72
N ARG A 512 33.09 -16.00 19.81
CA ARG A 512 32.45 -16.67 18.65
C ARG A 512 31.02 -16.22 18.39
N PHE A 513 30.48 -15.35 19.23
CA PHE A 513 29.10 -14.88 19.12
C PHE A 513 28.78 -14.21 17.78
N GLY A 514 29.77 -13.53 17.17
CA GLY A 514 29.64 -12.95 15.83
C GLY A 514 29.40 -13.99 14.71
N GLU A 515 29.75 -15.26 14.94
CA GLU A 515 29.53 -16.37 14.00
C GLU A 515 28.13 -16.99 14.12
N LEU A 516 27.37 -16.64 15.17
CA LEU A 516 26.06 -17.25 15.47
C LEU A 516 25.06 -17.03 14.32
N THR A 517 24.87 -15.79 13.88
CA THR A 517 23.91 -15.46 12.83
C THR A 517 24.30 -16.03 11.47
N PRO A 518 25.56 -15.92 11.00
CA PRO A 518 26.00 -16.63 9.79
C PRO A 518 25.73 -18.14 9.83
N PHE A 519 25.92 -18.78 10.99
CA PHE A 519 25.63 -20.20 11.17
C PHE A 519 24.12 -20.51 11.01
N LEU A 520 23.26 -19.74 11.66
CA LEU A 520 21.81 -19.89 11.55
C LEU A 520 21.29 -19.58 10.14
N GLN A 521 21.86 -18.55 9.48
CA GLN A 521 21.56 -18.21 8.09
C GLN A 521 21.93 -19.33 7.13
N LYS A 522 23.09 -19.98 7.32
CA LYS A 522 23.52 -21.13 6.51
C LYS A 522 22.57 -22.33 6.68
N ARG A 523 22.04 -22.55 7.88
CA ARG A 523 21.06 -23.61 8.17
C ARG A 523 19.61 -23.25 7.80
N ASN A 524 19.37 -22.00 7.42
CA ASN A 524 18.04 -21.43 7.23
C ASN A 524 17.10 -21.60 8.46
N ASP A 525 17.66 -21.57 9.67
CA ASP A 525 16.94 -21.79 10.93
C ASP A 525 16.57 -20.46 11.62
N VAL A 526 15.33 -20.04 11.41
CA VAL A 526 14.80 -18.77 11.92
C VAL A 526 14.21 -18.85 13.34
N SER A 527 14.21 -20.04 13.97
CA SER A 527 13.49 -20.29 15.23
C SER A 527 13.93 -19.35 16.35
N LEU A 528 15.25 -19.23 16.59
CA LEU A 528 15.78 -18.31 17.61
C LEU A 528 15.47 -16.84 17.28
N HIS A 529 15.55 -16.44 16.00
CA HIS A 529 15.30 -15.05 15.61
C HIS A 529 13.82 -14.66 15.82
N LEU A 530 12.88 -15.57 15.55
CA LEU A 530 11.45 -15.39 15.81
C LEU A 530 11.14 -15.14 17.31
N LEU A 531 11.94 -15.71 18.20
CA LEU A 531 11.81 -15.51 19.65
C LEU A 531 12.49 -14.21 20.13
N LEU A 532 13.59 -13.79 19.49
CA LEU A 532 14.37 -12.63 19.92
C LEU A 532 13.80 -11.30 19.44
N SER A 533 13.34 -11.20 18.18
CA SER A 533 12.72 -9.98 17.67
C SER A 533 11.41 -9.71 18.43
N SER A 534 11.25 -8.49 18.93
CA SER A 534 10.08 -8.13 19.73
C SER A 534 8.77 -8.27 18.96
N SER A 535 8.73 -7.83 17.70
CA SER A 535 7.53 -7.90 16.87
C SER A 535 7.04 -9.34 16.64
N SER A 536 7.93 -10.25 16.23
CA SER A 536 7.60 -11.67 16.04
C SER A 536 7.27 -12.36 17.36
N ARG A 537 8.01 -12.07 18.45
CA ARG A 537 7.71 -12.61 19.79
C ARG A 537 6.32 -12.18 20.26
N SER A 538 5.95 -10.92 20.09
CA SER A 538 4.61 -10.41 20.43
C SER A 538 3.52 -11.07 19.57
N PHE A 539 3.77 -11.29 18.28
CA PHE A 539 2.87 -12.07 17.42
C PHE A 539 2.66 -13.51 17.94
N LEU A 540 3.73 -14.19 18.37
CA LEU A 540 3.65 -15.53 18.95
C LEU A 540 2.89 -15.56 20.29
N ILE A 541 3.08 -14.54 21.15
CA ILE A 541 2.28 -14.38 22.37
C ILE A 541 0.80 -14.20 22.02
N CYS A 542 0.48 -13.37 21.02
CA CYS A 542 -0.89 -13.19 20.55
C CYS A 542 -1.49 -14.52 20.04
N VAL A 543 -0.71 -15.34 19.33
CA VAL A 543 -1.16 -16.68 18.91
C VAL A 543 -1.53 -17.54 20.11
N CYS A 544 -0.66 -17.62 21.11
CA CYS A 544 -0.92 -18.43 22.31
C CYS A 544 -2.24 -18.02 22.98
N ARG A 545 -2.45 -16.71 23.18
CA ARG A 545 -3.67 -16.16 23.76
C ARG A 545 -4.92 -16.42 22.91
N ARG A 546 -4.79 -16.41 21.58
CA ARG A 546 -5.91 -16.69 20.67
C ARG A 546 -6.29 -18.16 20.66
N ILE A 547 -5.33 -19.07 20.74
CA ILE A 547 -5.60 -20.51 20.89
C ILE A 547 -6.33 -20.77 22.21
N ALA A 548 -5.82 -20.23 23.33
CA ALA A 548 -6.45 -20.39 24.64
C ALA A 548 -7.90 -19.85 24.66
N HIS A 549 -8.16 -18.73 23.96
CA HIS A 549 -9.51 -18.20 23.86
C HIS A 549 -10.43 -19.09 23.00
N LEU A 550 -9.92 -19.65 21.90
CA LEU A 550 -10.69 -20.60 21.08
C LEU A 550 -11.05 -21.86 21.86
N GLU A 551 -10.11 -22.39 22.65
CA GLU A 551 -10.35 -23.54 23.53
C GLU A 551 -11.45 -23.26 24.56
N SER A 552 -11.34 -22.16 25.31
CA SER A 552 -12.37 -21.78 26.29
C SER A 552 -13.73 -21.50 25.64
N LEU A 553 -13.74 -21.00 24.41
CA LEU A 553 -14.98 -20.77 23.67
C LEU A 553 -15.61 -22.09 23.21
N SER A 554 -14.83 -23.02 22.66
CA SER A 554 -15.34 -24.32 22.23
C SER A 554 -15.85 -25.16 23.39
N GLU A 555 -15.21 -25.09 24.56
CA GLU A 555 -15.67 -25.75 25.78
C GLU A 555 -17.06 -25.23 26.19
N ARG A 556 -17.22 -23.92 26.32
CA ARG A 556 -18.50 -23.27 26.64
C ARG A 556 -19.58 -23.58 25.60
N ALA A 557 -19.23 -23.60 24.32
CA ALA A 557 -20.17 -23.94 23.25
C ALA A 557 -20.65 -25.40 23.36
N ILE A 558 -19.75 -26.34 23.64
CA ILE A 558 -20.10 -27.76 23.83
C ILE A 558 -21.01 -27.95 25.05
N GLU A 559 -20.73 -27.27 26.17
CA GLU A 559 -21.59 -27.30 27.36
C GLU A 559 -22.99 -26.74 27.06
N PHE A 560 -23.07 -25.63 26.32
CA PHE A 560 -24.33 -25.03 25.90
C PHE A 560 -25.20 -26.00 25.07
N TYR A 561 -24.61 -26.67 24.07
CA TYR A 561 -25.35 -27.65 23.25
C TYR A 561 -25.73 -28.91 24.02
N ARG A 562 -24.91 -29.35 24.98
CA ARG A 562 -25.25 -30.44 25.90
C ARG A 562 -26.45 -30.07 26.77
N GLY A 563 -26.47 -28.86 27.33
CA GLY A 563 -27.59 -28.35 28.13
C GLY A 563 -28.88 -28.16 27.33
N GLN A 564 -28.80 -27.74 26.06
CA GLN A 564 -29.98 -27.69 25.19
C GLN A 564 -30.58 -29.07 24.94
N SER A 565 -29.75 -30.07 24.68
CA SER A 565 -30.21 -31.44 24.42
C SER A 565 -30.97 -32.00 25.63
N ALA A 566 -30.42 -31.82 26.84
CA ALA A 566 -31.08 -32.23 28.09
C ALA A 566 -32.42 -31.49 28.34
N ASN A 567 -32.50 -30.19 28.02
CA ASN A 567 -33.73 -29.42 28.17
C ASN A 567 -34.82 -29.80 27.15
N THR A 568 -34.44 -30.17 25.93
CA THR A 568 -35.39 -30.67 24.91
C THR A 568 -35.97 -32.03 25.31
N GLU A 569 -35.17 -32.91 25.92
CA GLU A 569 -35.65 -34.18 26.49
C GLU A 569 -36.67 -33.97 27.63
N GLN A 570 -36.50 -32.92 28.43
CA GLN A 570 -37.39 -32.62 29.57
C GLN A 570 -38.67 -31.87 29.19
N THR A 571 -38.61 -30.96 28.22
CA THR A 571 -39.73 -30.06 27.89
C THR A 571 -40.51 -30.47 26.63
N GLY A 572 -40.00 -31.42 25.84
CA GLY A 572 -40.63 -31.88 24.61
C GLY A 572 -40.69 -30.84 23.49
N VAL A 573 -40.16 -29.62 23.70
CA VAL A 573 -40.12 -28.55 22.69
C VAL A 573 -38.75 -28.56 22.00
N PRO A 574 -38.68 -28.93 20.71
CA PRO A 574 -37.43 -28.92 19.97
C PRO A 574 -36.98 -27.48 19.70
N LYS A 575 -35.82 -27.08 20.24
CA LYS A 575 -35.10 -25.88 19.75
C LYS A 575 -34.38 -26.22 18.44
N ALA A 576 -34.25 -25.24 17.56
CA ALA A 576 -33.52 -25.40 16.30
C ALA A 576 -32.05 -25.78 16.57
N SER A 577 -31.71 -27.06 16.37
CA SER A 577 -30.35 -27.57 16.49
C SER A 577 -29.55 -27.26 15.23
N ASN A 578 -28.32 -26.75 15.37
CA ASN A 578 -27.39 -26.56 14.26
C ASN A 578 -26.26 -27.62 14.36
N PRO A 579 -26.48 -28.84 13.84
CA PRO A 579 -25.55 -29.95 14.03
C PRO A 579 -24.18 -29.70 13.40
N LYS A 580 -24.12 -28.95 12.28
CA LYS A 580 -22.86 -28.59 11.62
C LYS A 580 -22.01 -27.66 12.48
N LEU A 581 -22.65 -26.68 13.11
CA LEU A 581 -21.97 -25.75 14.02
C LEU A 581 -21.48 -26.45 15.28
N GLN A 582 -22.30 -27.32 15.87
CA GLN A 582 -21.91 -28.15 17.01
C GLN A 582 -20.69 -29.02 16.65
N GLN A 583 -20.71 -29.67 15.49
CA GLN A 583 -19.58 -30.47 15.01
C GLN A 583 -18.32 -29.61 14.79
N ALA A 584 -18.45 -28.39 14.27
CA ALA A 584 -17.33 -27.47 14.10
C ALA A 584 -16.68 -27.09 15.45
N TYR A 585 -17.48 -26.81 16.49
CA TYR A 585 -16.96 -26.56 17.84
C TYR A 585 -16.33 -27.80 18.48
N GLN A 586 -16.87 -28.99 18.26
CA GLN A 586 -16.24 -30.24 18.70
C GLN A 586 -14.88 -30.45 18.03
N LYS A 587 -14.76 -30.18 16.72
CA LYS A 587 -13.47 -30.21 16.01
C LYS A 587 -12.50 -29.18 16.58
N MET A 588 -12.96 -27.95 16.86
CA MET A 588 -12.16 -26.91 17.51
C MET A 588 -11.59 -27.41 18.84
N GLN A 589 -12.45 -27.90 19.74
CA GLN A 589 -12.04 -28.41 21.04
C GLN A 589 -11.03 -29.55 20.92
N HIS A 590 -11.29 -30.49 20.00
CA HIS A 590 -10.39 -31.61 19.77
C HIS A 590 -9.00 -31.13 19.34
N ILE A 591 -8.93 -30.19 18.39
CA ILE A 591 -7.65 -29.65 17.92
C ILE A 591 -6.94 -28.86 19.01
N THR A 592 -7.63 -27.95 19.71
CA THR A 592 -7.00 -27.09 20.73
C THR A 592 -6.48 -27.89 21.93
N THR A 593 -7.12 -29.01 22.28
CA THR A 593 -6.69 -29.88 23.38
C THR A 593 -5.66 -30.94 22.99
N SER A 594 -5.49 -31.23 21.69
CA SER A 594 -4.56 -32.27 21.20
C SER A 594 -3.14 -31.75 20.93
N SER A 595 -2.75 -30.62 21.53
CA SER A 595 -1.44 -30.02 21.28
C SER A 595 -0.29 -30.88 21.80
N LEU A 596 0.79 -30.99 21.01
CA LEU A 596 2.05 -31.59 21.45
C LEU A 596 2.80 -30.72 22.47
N VAL A 597 2.51 -29.42 22.47
CA VAL A 597 3.09 -28.41 23.36
C VAL A 597 1.99 -27.67 24.09
N LYS A 598 2.06 -27.63 25.42
CA LYS A 598 1.11 -26.85 26.22
C LYS A 598 1.27 -25.36 25.90
N VAL A 599 0.22 -24.76 25.35
CA VAL A 599 0.22 -23.36 24.88
C VAL A 599 0.58 -22.39 26.00
N ALA A 600 0.05 -22.60 27.20
CA ALA A 600 0.33 -21.77 28.37
C ALA A 600 1.81 -21.84 28.81
N ASP A 601 2.44 -23.02 28.72
CA ASP A 601 3.85 -23.18 29.07
C ASP A 601 4.77 -22.53 28.04
N PHE A 602 4.42 -22.59 26.75
CA PHE A 602 5.13 -21.88 25.69
C PHE A 602 4.98 -20.36 25.83
N GLU A 603 3.77 -19.86 26.12
CA GLU A 603 3.56 -18.43 26.40
C GLU A 603 4.41 -17.96 27.60
N LYS A 604 4.47 -18.77 28.66
CA LYS A 604 5.33 -18.50 29.82
C LYS A 604 6.80 -18.43 29.43
N LEU A 605 7.28 -19.35 28.59
CA LEU A 605 8.66 -19.32 28.08
C LEU A 605 8.96 -18.02 27.32
N LEU A 606 8.05 -17.58 26.44
CA LEU A 606 8.18 -16.31 25.71
C LEU A 606 8.20 -15.09 26.64
N ASN A 607 7.35 -15.08 27.68
CA ASN A 607 7.29 -13.98 28.64
C ASN A 607 8.58 -13.89 29.48
N VAL A 608 9.14 -15.02 29.90
CA VAL A 608 10.43 -15.06 30.61
C VAL A 608 11.55 -14.52 29.73
N LEU A 609 11.65 -15.00 28.49
CA LEU A 609 12.65 -14.50 27.53
C LEU A 609 12.46 -12.99 27.26
N GLY A 610 11.22 -12.54 27.08
CA GLY A 610 10.90 -11.12 26.90
C GLY A 610 11.33 -10.25 28.08
N ALA A 611 11.14 -10.73 29.30
CA ALA A 611 11.60 -10.05 30.51
C ALA A 611 13.13 -9.95 30.58
N ASP A 612 13.86 -11.03 30.23
CA ASP A 612 15.32 -11.02 30.19
C ASP A 612 15.87 -10.06 29.13
N VAL A 613 15.23 -10.00 27.95
CA VAL A 613 15.58 -9.05 26.89
C VAL A 613 15.38 -7.61 27.36
N ARG A 614 14.26 -7.30 28.02
CA ARG A 614 14.02 -5.97 28.60
C ARG A 614 15.07 -5.61 29.65
N GLN A 615 15.41 -6.56 30.53
CA GLN A 615 16.45 -6.35 31.54
C GLN A 615 17.82 -6.09 30.90
N ALA A 616 18.16 -6.81 29.83
CA ALA A 616 19.39 -6.57 29.08
C ALA A 616 19.42 -5.14 28.52
N TYR A 617 18.35 -4.70 27.84
CA TYR A 617 18.25 -3.33 27.34
C TYR A 617 18.45 -2.28 28.44
N GLN A 618 17.79 -2.44 29.57
CA GLN A 618 17.93 -1.54 30.73
C GLN A 618 19.36 -1.50 31.28
N ALA A 619 20.09 -2.61 31.20
CA ALA A 619 21.46 -2.71 31.70
C ALA A 619 22.51 -2.08 30.77
N PHE A 620 22.43 -2.31 29.45
CA PHE A 620 23.52 -1.92 28.54
C PHE A 620 23.27 -0.61 27.79
N LEU A 621 22.02 -0.28 27.42
CA LEU A 621 21.75 0.89 26.57
C LEU A 621 22.12 2.22 27.24
N PRO A 622 21.76 2.49 28.51
CA PRO A 622 22.14 3.76 29.16
C PRO A 622 23.66 3.94 29.23
N ASN A 623 24.40 2.86 29.48
CA ASN A 623 25.86 2.88 29.55
C ASN A 623 26.50 3.09 28.18
N MET A 624 25.96 2.44 27.14
CA MET A 624 26.40 2.61 25.76
C MET A 624 26.24 4.06 25.29
N ILE A 625 25.09 4.69 25.57
CA ILE A 625 24.83 6.09 25.20
C ILE A 625 25.77 7.05 25.93
N LYS A 626 25.98 6.88 27.24
CA LYS A 626 26.93 7.70 28.02
C LYS A 626 28.36 7.60 27.49
N ASN A 627 28.77 6.41 27.05
CA ASN A 627 30.13 6.18 26.55
C ASN A 627 30.35 6.68 25.12
N GLN A 628 29.31 6.79 24.30
CA GLN A 628 29.40 7.34 22.93
C GLN A 628 29.49 8.87 22.90
N SER A 629 28.94 9.56 23.90
CA SER A 629 28.96 11.03 23.97
C SER A 629 30.26 11.55 24.60
N GLN A 630 31.33 11.69 23.81
CA GLN A 630 32.63 12.18 24.31
C GLN A 630 32.63 13.65 24.78
N ASN A 631 31.68 14.50 24.36
CA ASN A 631 31.73 15.94 24.66
C ASN A 631 30.48 16.55 25.35
N MET A 632 29.34 15.87 25.44
CA MET A 632 28.19 16.27 26.27
C MET A 632 27.27 15.06 26.49
N ALA A 633 27.30 14.45 27.69
CA ALA A 633 26.40 13.35 28.01
C ALA A 633 24.95 13.88 28.11
N PRO A 634 23.98 13.34 27.33
CA PRO A 634 22.58 13.75 27.44
C PRO A 634 22.07 13.48 28.87
N GLN A 635 21.42 14.47 29.49
CA GLN A 635 20.90 14.37 30.87
C GLN A 635 19.38 14.24 30.90
N GLY A 636 18.86 13.51 31.90
CA GLY A 636 17.42 13.36 32.15
C GLY A 636 16.66 12.85 30.92
N LYS A 637 15.58 13.54 30.52
CA LYS A 637 14.70 13.13 29.41
C LYS A 637 15.44 12.88 28.08
N GLN A 638 16.57 13.54 27.82
CA GLN A 638 17.34 13.32 26.59
C GLN A 638 18.00 11.94 26.57
N ILE A 639 18.45 11.42 27.73
CA ILE A 639 19.03 10.08 27.79
C ILE A 639 17.95 9.03 27.53
N ASP A 640 16.74 9.23 28.04
CA ASP A 640 15.63 8.30 27.84
C ASP A 640 15.20 8.24 26.37
N MET A 641 15.17 9.39 25.69
CA MET A 641 14.90 9.43 24.25
C MET A 641 16.00 8.74 23.44
N ALA A 642 17.28 8.95 23.79
CA ALA A 642 18.41 8.32 23.12
C ALA A 642 18.43 6.80 23.34
N VAL A 643 18.13 6.34 24.57
CA VAL A 643 17.99 4.91 24.90
C VAL A 643 16.86 4.28 24.09
N LYS A 644 15.67 4.90 24.04
CA LYS A 644 14.56 4.42 23.21
C LYS A 644 14.92 4.38 21.73
N ALA A 645 15.60 5.40 21.21
CA ALA A 645 16.04 5.42 19.82
C ALA A 645 17.04 4.29 19.53
N ALA A 646 18.00 4.05 20.42
CA ALA A 646 18.96 2.95 20.29
C ALA A 646 18.29 1.57 20.39
N GLN A 647 17.31 1.41 21.28
CA GLN A 647 16.50 0.19 21.36
C GLN A 647 15.77 -0.10 20.05
N VAL A 648 15.12 0.91 19.47
CA VAL A 648 14.46 0.80 18.17
C VAL A 648 15.43 0.37 17.07
N GLN A 649 16.68 0.85 17.07
CA GLN A 649 17.69 0.44 16.09
C GLN A 649 18.12 -1.04 16.26
N VAL A 650 18.22 -1.52 17.51
CA VAL A 650 18.52 -2.93 17.78
C VAL A 650 17.35 -3.81 17.33
N GLU A 651 16.11 -3.44 17.68
CA GLU A 651 14.91 -4.17 17.27
C GLU A 651 14.72 -4.18 15.75
N LEU A 652 14.99 -3.05 15.07
CA LEU A 652 15.03 -2.96 13.62
C LEU A 652 16.02 -3.95 13.02
N SER A 653 17.24 -4.00 13.55
CA SER A 653 18.29 -4.91 13.07
C SER A 653 17.85 -6.37 13.20
N MET A 654 17.27 -6.75 14.34
CA MET A 654 16.76 -8.11 14.56
C MET A 654 15.56 -8.44 13.64
N LEU A 655 14.63 -7.50 13.44
CA LEU A 655 13.50 -7.65 12.50
C LEU A 655 13.99 -7.91 11.07
N LEU A 656 15.09 -7.26 10.66
CA LEU A 656 15.72 -7.45 9.35
C LEU A 656 16.69 -8.63 9.31
N ALA A 657 16.55 -9.55 10.26
CA ALA A 657 17.30 -10.80 10.35
C ALA A 657 18.83 -10.63 10.49
N ALA A 658 19.27 -9.49 11.05
CA ALA A 658 20.62 -9.31 11.54
C ALA A 658 20.79 -9.96 12.92
N GLY A 659 22.05 -10.16 13.33
CA GLY A 659 22.34 -10.86 14.58
C GLY A 659 21.98 -10.07 15.83
N PRO A 660 21.68 -10.77 16.95
CA PRO A 660 21.43 -10.13 18.22
C PRO A 660 22.68 -9.37 18.70
N PRO A 661 22.52 -8.26 19.45
CA PRO A 661 23.65 -7.48 19.94
C PRO A 661 24.46 -8.29 20.98
N GLY A 662 25.76 -8.02 21.10
CA GLY A 662 26.66 -8.72 22.04
C GLY A 662 26.11 -8.86 23.47
N PRO A 663 25.50 -7.82 24.07
CA PRO A 663 24.87 -7.89 25.39
C PRO A 663 23.70 -8.90 25.53
N PHE A 664 23.19 -9.49 24.45
CA PHE A 664 22.18 -10.55 24.52
C PHE A 664 22.78 -11.94 24.73
N LEU A 665 24.12 -12.10 24.63
CA LEU A 665 24.76 -13.38 24.87
C LEU A 665 24.39 -14.01 26.23
N PRO A 666 24.38 -13.29 27.37
CA PRO A 666 23.93 -13.84 28.65
C PRO A 666 22.47 -14.29 28.64
N VAL A 667 21.59 -13.55 27.94
CA VAL A 667 20.17 -13.89 27.79
C VAL A 667 20.01 -15.21 27.02
N ILE A 668 20.69 -15.33 25.87
CA ILE A 668 20.65 -16.54 25.05
C ILE A 668 21.26 -17.73 25.79
N LYS A 669 22.38 -17.52 26.50
CA LYS A 669 22.98 -18.56 27.37
C LYS A 669 22.01 -19.05 28.43
N LYS A 670 21.37 -18.13 29.16
CA LYS A 670 20.37 -18.48 30.19
C LYS A 670 19.22 -19.27 29.56
N PHE A 671 18.71 -18.81 28.43
CA PHE A 671 17.64 -19.48 27.71
C PHE A 671 18.00 -20.93 27.36
N PHE A 672 19.14 -21.18 26.72
CA PHE A 672 19.54 -22.54 26.32
C PHE A 672 20.04 -23.43 27.48
N ASN A 673 20.58 -22.86 28.56
CA ASN A 673 21.14 -23.64 29.67
C ASN A 673 20.15 -23.86 30.83
N LYS A 674 19.06 -23.08 30.92
CA LYS A 674 18.13 -23.12 32.05
C LYS A 674 16.68 -23.19 31.61
N ASP A 675 16.22 -22.19 30.86
CA ASP A 675 14.77 -22.02 30.62
C ASP A 675 14.25 -23.05 29.61
N LEU A 676 14.97 -23.28 28.50
CA LEU A 676 14.63 -24.26 27.49
C LEU A 676 14.78 -25.72 27.99
N PRO A 677 15.83 -26.09 28.76
CA PRO A 677 15.87 -27.41 29.42
C PRO A 677 14.71 -27.67 30.39
N ALA A 678 14.31 -26.66 31.19
CA ALA A 678 13.15 -26.78 32.06
C ALA A 678 11.86 -26.97 31.26
N PHE A 679 11.70 -26.24 30.16
CA PHE A 679 10.59 -26.44 29.23
C PHE A 679 10.63 -27.82 28.54
N ARG A 680 11.82 -28.32 28.21
CA ARG A 680 12.00 -29.66 27.63
C ARG A 680 11.55 -30.76 28.57
N SER A 681 11.77 -30.64 29.88
CA SER A 681 11.36 -31.67 30.84
C SER A 681 9.84 -31.89 30.93
N ILE A 682 9.04 -30.96 30.42
CA ILE A 682 7.58 -31.04 30.38
C ILE A 682 7.02 -31.28 28.97
N CYS A 683 7.89 -31.44 27.97
CA CYS A 683 7.54 -31.78 26.59
C CYS A 683 7.91 -33.23 26.27
N ASP A 684 7.37 -33.78 25.19
CA ASP A 684 7.76 -35.09 24.63
C ASP A 684 8.58 -34.88 23.35
N PRO A 685 9.93 -34.90 23.42
CA PRO A 685 10.78 -34.67 22.24
C PRO A 685 10.58 -35.70 21.13
N SER A 686 10.18 -36.93 21.47
CA SER A 686 9.99 -37.99 20.48
C SER A 686 8.77 -37.70 19.61
N LYS A 687 7.65 -37.28 20.24
CA LYS A 687 6.46 -36.90 19.49
C LYS A 687 6.67 -35.66 18.63
N LEU A 688 7.47 -34.71 19.09
CA LEU A 688 7.85 -33.52 18.30
C LEU A 688 8.67 -33.92 17.07
N PHE A 689 9.70 -34.75 17.24
CA PHE A 689 10.57 -35.19 16.16
C PHE A 689 9.80 -35.92 15.03
N PHE A 690 8.79 -36.73 15.38
CA PHE A 690 7.97 -37.46 14.40
C PHE A 690 6.70 -36.71 13.95
N ALA A 691 6.48 -35.48 14.40
CA ALA A 691 5.32 -34.70 14.02
C ALA A 691 5.40 -34.27 12.54
N ASN A 692 4.23 -34.13 11.91
CA ASN A 692 4.13 -33.58 10.56
C ASN A 692 3.94 -32.06 10.61
N TYR A 693 4.85 -31.31 9.99
CA TYR A 693 4.83 -29.85 9.88
C TYR A 693 4.56 -29.34 8.44
N ASP A 694 4.12 -30.19 7.51
CA ASP A 694 3.84 -29.87 6.11
C ASP A 694 2.88 -28.67 5.97
N LEU A 695 1.89 -28.57 6.87
CA LEU A 695 0.90 -27.48 6.87
C LEU A 695 1.53 -26.08 7.01
N LEU A 696 2.72 -25.99 7.62
CA LEU A 696 3.43 -24.74 7.80
C LEU A 696 4.13 -24.25 6.52
N GLY A 697 4.48 -25.17 5.61
CA GLY A 697 5.27 -24.85 4.42
C GLY A 697 6.69 -24.35 4.74
N VAL A 698 7.26 -24.76 5.88
CA VAL A 698 8.59 -24.33 6.36
C VAL A 698 9.70 -25.34 6.08
N GLN A 699 9.35 -26.55 5.64
CA GLN A 699 10.29 -27.59 5.25
C GLN A 699 10.72 -27.35 3.80
N GLU A 700 12.02 -27.14 3.61
CA GLU A 700 12.62 -26.70 2.34
C GLU A 700 13.79 -27.58 1.92
N ASP A 701 13.91 -28.79 2.48
CA ASP A 701 14.84 -29.81 2.00
C ASP A 701 14.38 -30.34 0.63
N ASP A 702 15.33 -30.85 -0.16
CA ASP A 702 15.08 -31.31 -1.53
C ASP A 702 13.95 -32.35 -1.62
N SER A 703 13.79 -33.17 -0.58
CA SER A 703 12.73 -34.18 -0.53
C SER A 703 11.35 -33.56 -0.32
N SER A 704 11.24 -32.55 0.53
CA SER A 704 10.00 -31.79 0.78
C SER A 704 9.63 -30.91 -0.41
N LEU A 705 10.60 -30.25 -1.04
CA LEU A 705 10.39 -29.46 -2.26
C LEU A 705 9.94 -30.35 -3.44
N GLY A 706 10.57 -31.52 -3.62
CA GLY A 706 10.16 -32.50 -4.63
C GLY A 706 8.80 -33.17 -4.36
N ARG A 707 8.41 -33.35 -3.09
CA ARG A 707 7.07 -33.85 -2.70
C ARG A 707 5.97 -32.85 -3.04
N ASN A 708 6.19 -31.56 -2.81
CA ASN A 708 5.23 -30.51 -3.16
C ASN A 708 5.02 -30.41 -4.68
N GLY A 709 6.09 -30.57 -5.48
CA GLY A 709 5.99 -30.60 -6.94
C GLY A 709 5.27 -31.83 -7.51
N SER A 710 5.24 -32.96 -6.80
CA SER A 710 4.71 -34.24 -7.32
C SER A 710 3.30 -34.59 -6.83
N ARG A 711 2.87 -34.06 -5.68
CA ARG A 711 1.56 -34.39 -5.08
C ARG A 711 0.41 -33.45 -5.42
N PHE A 712 0.67 -32.29 -6.03
CA PHE A 712 -0.33 -31.24 -6.31
C PHE A 712 -1.19 -30.88 -5.07
N THR A 713 -0.61 -31.01 -3.87
CA THR A 713 -1.24 -30.63 -2.60
C THR A 713 -0.75 -29.25 -2.21
N TYR A 714 -1.69 -28.35 -1.91
CA TYR A 714 -1.40 -26.97 -1.49
C TYR A 714 -2.09 -26.69 -0.16
N VAL A 715 -1.67 -25.66 0.56
CA VAL A 715 -2.33 -25.23 1.80
C VAL A 715 -3.18 -23.99 1.52
N ASP A 716 -4.47 -24.08 1.80
CA ASP A 716 -5.38 -22.94 1.72
C ASP A 716 -4.94 -21.85 2.70
N LEU A 717 -4.73 -20.63 2.23
CA LEU A 717 -4.24 -19.54 3.09
C LEU A 717 -5.28 -19.07 4.13
N PHE A 718 -6.57 -19.20 3.82
CA PHE A 718 -7.66 -18.74 4.68
C PHE A 718 -8.06 -19.79 5.71
N LYS A 719 -8.41 -20.99 5.24
CA LYS A 719 -8.87 -22.12 6.05
C LYS A 719 -7.71 -22.89 6.68
N ARG A 720 -6.48 -22.77 6.16
CA ARG A 720 -5.29 -23.52 6.63
C ARG A 720 -5.51 -25.03 6.61
N VAL A 721 -6.00 -25.52 5.47
CA VAL A 721 -6.22 -26.95 5.21
C VAL A 721 -5.57 -27.34 3.90
N GLU A 722 -5.22 -28.62 3.77
CA GLU A 722 -4.74 -29.14 2.50
C GLU A 722 -5.83 -29.09 1.43
N MET A 723 -5.42 -28.64 0.25
CA MET A 723 -6.19 -28.57 -0.98
C MET A 723 -5.52 -29.47 -2.02
N LYS A 724 -6.33 -30.22 -2.75
CA LYS A 724 -5.87 -31.04 -3.88
C LYS A 724 -6.46 -30.50 -5.16
N LEU A 725 -5.68 -30.49 -6.23
CA LEU A 725 -6.14 -30.06 -7.55
C LEU A 725 -7.41 -30.81 -7.94
N GLY A 726 -8.46 -30.06 -8.27
CA GLY A 726 -9.79 -30.61 -8.57
C GLY A 726 -10.61 -29.63 -9.42
N ALA A 727 -11.93 -29.84 -9.45
CA ALA A 727 -12.84 -29.01 -10.22
C ALA A 727 -13.10 -27.61 -9.61
N GLN A 728 -12.59 -27.35 -8.40
CA GLN A 728 -12.75 -26.07 -7.72
C GLN A 728 -12.00 -24.95 -8.45
N GLN A 729 -12.51 -23.72 -8.32
CA GLN A 729 -11.83 -22.53 -8.81
C GLN A 729 -10.96 -21.94 -7.71
N TRP A 730 -9.75 -21.50 -8.06
CA TRP A 730 -8.71 -21.16 -7.09
C TRP A 730 -8.24 -19.73 -7.31
N ARG A 731 -7.74 -19.12 -6.25
CA ARG A 731 -7.03 -17.85 -6.26
C ARG A 731 -5.56 -18.10 -5.96
N ARG A 732 -4.67 -17.39 -6.64
CA ARG A 732 -3.23 -17.43 -6.39
C ARG A 732 -2.69 -16.03 -6.19
N CYS A 733 -1.89 -15.85 -5.16
CA CYS A 733 -1.26 -14.56 -4.90
C CYS A 733 -0.21 -14.26 -5.96
N THR A 734 -0.27 -13.07 -6.56
CA THR A 734 0.70 -12.61 -7.57
C THR A 734 2.12 -12.39 -7.01
N ARG A 735 2.27 -12.35 -5.68
CA ARG A 735 3.53 -12.01 -5.01
C ARG A 735 4.23 -13.21 -4.37
N CYS A 736 3.53 -13.95 -3.50
CA CYS A 736 4.12 -15.05 -2.73
C CYS A 736 3.61 -16.44 -3.14
N THR A 737 2.82 -16.50 -4.23
CA THR A 737 2.23 -17.71 -4.82
C THR A 737 1.34 -18.56 -3.92
N SER A 738 1.07 -18.13 -2.68
CA SER A 738 0.06 -18.74 -1.81
C SER A 738 -1.27 -18.86 -2.54
N VAL A 739 -2.02 -19.91 -2.20
CA VAL A 739 -3.32 -20.20 -2.84
C VAL A 739 -4.45 -20.13 -1.82
N MET A 740 -5.65 -19.91 -2.33
CA MET A 740 -6.89 -19.96 -1.58
C MET A 740 -7.98 -20.50 -2.50
N GLU A 741 -8.87 -21.33 -1.98
CA GLU A 741 -10.09 -21.71 -2.67
C GLU A 741 -10.92 -20.44 -3.00
N ASP A 742 -11.49 -20.37 -4.21
CA ASP A 742 -12.42 -19.30 -4.54
C ASP A 742 -13.78 -19.57 -3.89
N VAL A 743 -13.91 -19.18 -2.62
CA VAL A 743 -15.13 -19.40 -1.84
C VAL A 743 -16.05 -18.18 -1.94
N PHE A 744 -17.32 -18.42 -2.24
CA PHE A 744 -18.39 -17.42 -2.14
C PHE A 744 -19.34 -17.83 -1.01
N GLY A 745 -19.53 -16.96 -0.02
CA GLY A 745 -20.51 -17.16 1.03
C GLY A 745 -21.81 -16.42 0.73
N THR A 746 -22.94 -17.00 1.13
CA THR A 746 -24.23 -16.30 1.21
C THR A 746 -24.52 -15.77 2.61
N ARG A 747 -23.77 -16.25 3.62
CA ARG A 747 -24.00 -15.91 5.02
C ARG A 747 -23.23 -14.65 5.44
N PRO A 748 -23.88 -13.68 6.12
CA PRO A 748 -23.26 -12.40 6.44
C PRO A 748 -21.98 -12.49 7.27
N GLY A 749 -21.91 -13.38 8.27
CA GLY A 749 -20.76 -13.52 9.16
C GLY A 749 -19.53 -14.06 8.43
N PHE A 750 -19.72 -15.04 7.57
CA PHE A 750 -18.67 -15.58 6.71
C PHE A 750 -18.20 -14.54 5.69
N ILE A 751 -19.12 -13.82 5.03
CA ILE A 751 -18.76 -12.72 4.12
C ILE A 751 -17.95 -11.64 4.85
N PHE A 752 -18.32 -11.32 6.10
CA PHE A 752 -17.60 -10.35 6.92
C PHE A 752 -16.15 -10.77 7.18
N VAL A 753 -15.91 -12.03 7.57
CA VAL A 753 -14.58 -12.58 7.82
C VAL A 753 -13.79 -12.74 6.51
N LEU A 754 -14.42 -13.29 5.46
CA LEU A 754 -13.82 -13.44 4.13
C LEU A 754 -13.46 -12.10 3.49
N GLY A 755 -14.25 -11.05 3.75
CA GLY A 755 -13.98 -9.69 3.28
C GLY A 755 -12.64 -9.12 3.74
N GLN A 756 -12.04 -9.70 4.78
CA GLN A 756 -10.70 -9.33 5.29
C GLN A 756 -9.58 -9.99 4.48
N GLN A 757 -9.89 -11.02 3.69
CA GLN A 757 -8.97 -11.77 2.83
C GLN A 757 -9.02 -11.32 1.36
N ARG A 758 -9.48 -10.09 1.09
CA ARG A 758 -9.43 -9.47 -0.26
C ARG A 758 -8.02 -9.41 -0.85
N ARG A 759 -7.00 -9.46 0.01
CA ARG A 759 -5.59 -9.57 -0.36
C ARG A 759 -4.99 -10.76 0.37
N CYS A 760 -3.90 -11.30 -0.16
CA CYS A 760 -3.12 -12.34 0.50
C CYS A 760 -2.56 -11.84 1.85
N ALA A 761 -2.12 -12.74 2.73
CA ALA A 761 -1.45 -12.41 3.98
C ALA A 761 -0.25 -11.45 3.77
N CYS A 762 0.47 -11.59 2.65
CA CYS A 762 1.54 -10.68 2.25
C CYS A 762 1.03 -9.33 1.66
N GLY A 763 -0.27 -9.09 1.57
CA GLY A 763 -0.85 -7.89 0.95
C GLY A 763 -0.86 -7.89 -0.58
N GLY A 764 -0.39 -8.96 -1.23
CA GLY A 764 -0.47 -9.12 -2.69
C GLY A 764 -1.89 -9.38 -3.18
N LEU A 765 -2.17 -9.05 -4.45
CA LEU A 765 -3.48 -9.28 -5.06
C LEU A 765 -3.69 -10.76 -5.39
N TRP A 766 -4.95 -11.17 -5.37
CA TRP A 766 -5.37 -12.49 -5.79
C TRP A 766 -5.63 -12.50 -7.29
N ALA A 767 -4.93 -13.37 -8.02
CA ALA A 767 -5.26 -13.72 -9.40
C ALA A 767 -6.20 -14.92 -9.40
N LEU A 768 -7.26 -14.85 -10.20
CA LEU A 768 -8.20 -15.95 -10.37
C LEU A 768 -7.62 -16.95 -11.38
N LEU A 769 -7.45 -18.20 -10.96
CA LEU A 769 -6.93 -19.25 -11.81
C LEU A 769 -8.03 -19.89 -12.65
N PRO A 770 -7.73 -20.34 -13.88
CA PRO A 770 -8.62 -21.22 -14.64
C PRO A 770 -8.92 -22.50 -13.85
N LYS A 771 -10.13 -23.05 -13.99
CA LYS A 771 -10.50 -24.30 -13.31
C LYS A 771 -9.54 -25.43 -13.66
N GLY A 772 -9.09 -26.18 -12.65
CA GLY A 772 -8.14 -27.28 -12.83
C GLY A 772 -6.71 -26.86 -13.20
N LYS A 773 -6.39 -25.55 -13.20
CA LYS A 773 -5.03 -25.04 -13.42
C LYS A 773 -4.47 -24.40 -12.16
N LEU A 774 -3.17 -24.58 -11.98
CA LEU A 774 -2.40 -24.03 -10.86
C LEU A 774 -1.52 -22.85 -11.26
N ILE A 775 -1.37 -22.63 -12.56
CA ILE A 775 -0.57 -21.55 -13.16
C ILE A 775 -1.53 -20.70 -14.00
N LEU A 776 -1.30 -19.40 -13.98
CA LEU A 776 -2.04 -18.41 -14.77
C LEU A 776 -1.96 -18.71 -16.27
#